data_AF-A0A3R6D4F4-F1
#
_entry.id   AF-A0A3R6D4F4-F1
#
_cell.length_a   1.000
_cell.length_b   1.000
_cell.length_c   1.000
_cell.angle_alpha   90.00
_cell.angle_beta   90.00
_cell.angle_gamma   90.00
#
_symmetry.space_group_name_H-M   'P 1'
#
loop_
_entity.id
_entity.type
_entity.pdbx_description
1 polymer ?
#
loop_
_entity_poly.entity_id
_entity_poly.type
_entity_poly.pdbx_seq_one_letter_code
_entity_poly.pdbx_strand_id
1 'polypeptide(L)'
;MGSIKLSDAFVAETIANINPHWGTLGWVTYKRTYARWNDAAGRTEEWHETVKRVIEGNINLDPRLQEGTASVADIDALQIEAEELFRAIYSLSATPSGRNLWISGTPYQEAHGDALNNCWFVAMRPQAYGESHIVPPYADKQEIMASMPFAFLFDQLMKGGGVGVSVTQKNVVQMPAVAQTVDATIVINSEADAYEEARIAGADNATEIMVGDADVVTVPDTREGWVLMTADLIDRHFRQDMKRAVVYDVSAIRAKGTKIKGFGGVASGPAPLIELIQDVNDLLNDTLGEHLSSVDCTDIANLIGKTVVSGGVRRSAEIALGDADDAAFVAMKQDKEKLYHHRWASNNSVFVTADDTAEYDDIAAAIAENGEPGVVNLDLLRNYGRLADGEQPGIDADVEGTNPCGEISLANGEACNLFEVFPNVAMEQGFDPARIVALGARFAKRVTFSPYDWEISRQIINKNRRIGVSLSGIQDWVLTSFGAPVVTGWDGDTPIYNQELINEVDRLYQAVKEADAQYSATLHCNPSVKCTTVKPSGTVSKLTGVSEGMHFNYADHLIQRIRFQDTDPLLKALQAARYHIEPDVYSENTMVVEFPVKAASADYPGFKSAGEVSVAEQLANQAFLQKYWADNSVSCTITFQEDEKPLLAKMLRQYAPQIKSTSMLPYSGHGFAQAPKEPISAEDYAERSVSVFGDVQAVYEALHSEDKLMDLVDSSDCETGACPIK
;
A
#
# COMPACT_ATOMS: atom_id res chain seq x y z
N MET A 1 -35.34 -3.83 8.18
CA MET A 1 -34.56 -3.42 9.37
C MET A 1 -33.26 -2.86 8.83
N GLY A 2 -32.93 -1.64 9.29
CA GLY A 2 -32.29 -0.63 8.47
C GLY A 2 -30.77 -0.73 8.43
N SER A 3 -30.21 -0.54 7.25
CA SER A 3 -28.84 -0.04 7.11
C SER A 3 -28.69 1.28 7.87
N ILE A 4 -27.61 1.47 8.61
CA ILE A 4 -27.26 2.75 9.22
C ILE A 4 -26.99 3.75 8.10
N LYS A 5 -27.59 4.94 8.21
CA LYS A 5 -27.41 6.04 7.25
C LYS A 5 -27.30 7.35 7.98
N LEU A 6 -26.44 8.22 7.47
CA LEU A 6 -26.29 9.59 7.97
C LEU A 6 -27.37 10.47 7.34
N SER A 7 -28.12 11.17 8.18
CA SER A 7 -29.17 12.08 7.68
C SER A 7 -28.55 13.29 6.99
N ASP A 8 -29.20 13.78 5.93
CA ASP A 8 -28.71 14.96 5.22
C ASP A 8 -28.71 16.21 6.11
N ALA A 9 -29.60 16.27 7.11
CA ALA A 9 -29.63 17.33 8.12
C ALA A 9 -28.36 17.31 8.99
N PHE A 10 -27.95 16.13 9.47
CA PHE A 10 -26.71 15.95 10.24
C PHE A 10 -25.47 16.32 9.41
N VAL A 11 -25.44 15.88 8.14
CA VAL A 11 -24.31 16.18 7.24
C VAL A 11 -24.22 17.69 6.99
N ALA A 12 -25.34 18.35 6.68
CA ALA A 12 -25.40 19.79 6.49
C ALA A 12 -24.99 20.57 7.75
N GLU A 13 -25.44 20.13 8.93
CA GLU A 13 -25.02 20.71 10.21
C GLU A 13 -23.51 20.57 10.42
N THR A 14 -22.94 19.41 10.10
CA THR A 14 -21.50 19.18 10.26
C THR A 14 -20.68 20.08 9.33
N ILE A 15 -21.07 20.18 8.05
CA ILE A 15 -20.41 21.05 7.07
C ILE A 15 -20.46 22.53 7.50
N ALA A 16 -21.54 22.96 8.14
CA ALA A 16 -21.68 24.34 8.62
C ALA A 16 -20.80 24.67 9.84
N ASN A 17 -20.40 23.66 10.62
CA ASN A 17 -19.72 23.85 11.91
C ASN A 17 -18.27 23.36 11.94
N ILE A 18 -17.86 22.51 11.00
CA ILE A 18 -16.50 21.95 10.91
C ILE A 18 -15.89 22.36 9.59
N ASN A 19 -14.70 22.96 9.65
CA ASN A 19 -13.88 23.19 8.46
C ASN A 19 -12.83 22.08 8.34
N PRO A 20 -12.78 21.31 7.25
CA PRO A 20 -11.74 20.30 7.04
C PRO A 20 -10.33 20.92 7.10
N HIS A 21 -9.40 20.27 7.81
CA HIS A 21 -8.01 20.70 7.89
C HIS A 21 -7.23 20.31 6.61
N TRP A 22 -7.51 20.98 5.50
CA TRP A 22 -6.77 20.75 4.26
C TRP A 22 -5.34 21.30 4.36
N GLY A 23 -4.36 20.47 4.01
CA GLY A 23 -3.03 20.94 3.67
C GLY A 23 -3.03 21.73 2.36
N THR A 24 -1.94 22.42 2.04
CA THR A 24 -1.80 23.20 0.79
C THR A 24 -2.12 22.39 -0.47
N LEU A 25 -1.79 21.10 -0.46
CA LEU A 25 -2.03 20.15 -1.55
C LEU A 25 -3.30 19.32 -1.35
N GLY A 26 -4.00 19.50 -0.23
CA GLY A 26 -4.89 18.50 0.31
C GLY A 26 -6.13 18.29 -0.52
N TRP A 27 -6.87 19.37 -0.81
CA TRP A 27 -8.08 19.30 -1.62
C TRP A 27 -7.78 18.86 -3.06
N VAL A 28 -6.68 19.35 -3.66
CA VAL A 28 -6.25 18.95 -5.01
C VAL A 28 -5.96 17.45 -5.04
N THR A 29 -5.24 16.95 -4.02
CA THR A 29 -4.96 15.51 -3.86
C THR A 29 -6.26 14.71 -3.69
N TYR A 30 -7.20 15.19 -2.89
CA TYR A 30 -8.51 14.57 -2.74
C TYR A 30 -9.26 14.47 -4.08
N LYS A 31 -9.40 15.58 -4.81
CA LYS A 31 -10.18 15.61 -6.05
C LYS A 31 -9.64 14.70 -7.14
N ARG A 32 -8.31 14.63 -7.29
CA ARG A 32 -7.67 13.81 -8.33
C ARG A 32 -7.60 12.33 -7.98
N THR A 33 -7.62 11.97 -6.69
CA THR A 33 -7.27 10.63 -6.22
C THR A 33 -8.43 9.92 -5.52
N TYR A 34 -9.26 10.61 -4.75
CA TYR A 34 -10.26 10.00 -3.87
C TYR A 34 -11.72 10.33 -4.21
N ALA A 35 -11.96 11.44 -4.92
CA ALA A 35 -13.30 11.82 -5.38
C ALA A 35 -13.75 10.92 -6.54
N ARG A 36 -14.81 10.14 -6.34
CA ARG A 36 -15.37 9.31 -7.42
C ARG A 36 -16.30 10.12 -8.31
N TRP A 37 -16.51 9.70 -9.54
CA TRP A 37 -17.58 10.24 -10.36
C TRP A 37 -18.95 9.88 -9.81
N ASN A 38 -19.86 10.86 -9.81
CA ASN A 38 -21.25 10.71 -9.41
C ASN A 38 -22.16 11.03 -10.60
N ASP A 39 -22.68 9.98 -11.24
CA ASP A 39 -23.53 10.11 -12.44
C ASP A 39 -24.78 10.96 -12.19
N ALA A 40 -25.38 10.86 -11.00
CA ALA A 40 -26.59 11.60 -10.67
C ALA A 40 -26.33 13.11 -10.55
N ALA A 41 -25.12 13.48 -10.12
CA ALA A 41 -24.70 14.87 -10.01
C ALA A 41 -24.01 15.39 -11.29
N GLY A 42 -23.54 14.50 -12.18
CA GLY A 42 -22.75 14.84 -13.36
C GLY A 42 -21.42 15.50 -13.02
N ARG A 43 -20.81 15.13 -11.88
CA ARG A 43 -19.52 15.65 -11.38
C ARG A 43 -18.84 14.61 -10.49
N THR A 44 -17.59 14.87 -10.08
CA THR A 44 -16.95 14.11 -9.01
C THR A 44 -17.50 14.47 -7.62
N GLU A 45 -17.38 13.54 -6.67
CA GLU A 45 -17.79 13.68 -5.27
C GLU A 45 -17.18 14.92 -4.61
N GLU A 46 -17.95 15.56 -3.73
CA GLU A 46 -17.43 16.47 -2.71
C GLU A 46 -17.03 15.71 -1.45
N TRP A 47 -16.14 16.30 -0.65
CA TRP A 47 -15.52 15.60 0.47
C TRP A 47 -16.53 14.97 1.44
N HIS A 48 -17.60 15.70 1.76
CA HIS A 48 -18.67 15.20 2.62
C HIS A 48 -19.41 13.99 2.02
N GLU A 49 -19.54 13.90 0.69
CA GLU A 49 -20.16 12.76 0.01
C GLU A 49 -19.27 11.52 0.08
N THR A 50 -17.96 11.69 -0.16
CA THR A 50 -16.96 10.63 0.03
C THR A 50 -16.97 10.13 1.48
N VAL A 51 -16.87 11.03 2.46
CA VAL A 51 -16.87 10.64 3.88
C VAL A 51 -18.18 9.94 4.24
N LYS A 52 -19.32 10.42 3.77
CA LYS A 52 -20.62 9.79 4.01
C LYS A 52 -20.64 8.34 3.54
N ARG A 53 -20.28 8.07 2.27
CA ARG A 53 -20.30 6.68 1.76
C ARG A 53 -19.27 5.79 2.45
N VAL A 54 -18.11 6.33 2.82
CA VAL A 54 -17.06 5.56 3.52
C VAL A 54 -17.55 5.14 4.90
N ILE A 55 -18.19 6.04 5.64
CA ILE A 55 -18.74 5.72 6.96
C ILE A 55 -19.89 4.75 6.86
N GLU A 56 -20.85 4.99 5.96
CA GLU A 56 -21.99 4.09 5.76
C GLU A 56 -21.52 2.71 5.28
N GLY A 57 -20.53 2.65 4.40
CA GLY A 57 -19.92 1.41 3.93
C GLY A 57 -19.24 0.62 5.05
N ASN A 58 -18.53 1.29 5.96
CA ASN A 58 -17.85 0.64 7.08
C ASN A 58 -18.80 0.24 8.22
N ILE A 59 -19.66 1.14 8.68
CA ILE A 59 -20.51 0.89 9.87
C ILE A 59 -21.46 -0.28 9.62
N ASN A 60 -21.93 -0.44 8.37
CA ASN A 60 -22.82 -1.53 7.99
C ASN A 60 -22.10 -2.88 7.88
N LEU A 61 -20.76 -2.95 7.97
CA LEU A 61 -20.04 -4.24 8.10
C LEU A 61 -20.17 -4.85 9.51
N ASP A 62 -20.81 -4.17 10.47
CA ASP A 62 -21.09 -4.77 11.78
C ASP A 62 -21.93 -6.06 11.59
N PRO A 63 -21.42 -7.24 12.01
CA PRO A 63 -22.08 -8.51 11.74
C PRO A 63 -23.48 -8.59 12.37
N ARG A 64 -23.75 -7.84 13.45
CA ARG A 64 -25.07 -7.82 14.09
C ARG A 64 -26.14 -7.20 13.18
N LEU A 65 -25.76 -6.28 12.29
CA LEU A 65 -26.65 -5.73 11.27
C LEU A 65 -26.88 -6.73 10.14
N GLN A 66 -25.82 -7.38 9.67
CA GLN A 66 -25.86 -8.35 8.57
C GLN A 66 -26.70 -9.60 8.93
N GLU A 67 -26.58 -10.07 10.17
CA GLU A 67 -27.32 -11.22 10.69
C GLU A 67 -28.73 -10.86 11.17
N GLY A 68 -29.07 -9.57 11.24
CA GLY A 68 -30.34 -9.10 11.78
C GLY A 68 -30.52 -9.34 13.27
N THR A 69 -29.42 -9.41 14.03
CA THR A 69 -29.38 -9.68 15.48
C THR A 69 -29.22 -8.41 16.33
N ALA A 70 -28.95 -7.26 15.71
CA ALA A 70 -28.83 -5.97 16.38
C ALA A 70 -30.14 -5.54 17.08
N SER A 71 -30.05 -5.18 18.37
CA SER A 71 -31.14 -4.56 19.10
C SER A 71 -31.34 -3.08 18.71
N VAL A 72 -32.44 -2.46 19.13
CA VAL A 72 -32.66 -1.02 18.92
C VAL A 72 -31.52 -0.19 19.56
N ALA A 73 -31.07 -0.57 20.75
CA ALA A 73 -29.96 0.11 21.42
C ALA A 73 -28.63 -0.04 20.66
N ASP A 74 -28.41 -1.19 20.00
CA ASP A 74 -27.24 -1.38 19.14
C ASP A 74 -27.29 -0.48 17.90
N ILE A 75 -28.46 -0.37 17.27
CA ILE A 75 -28.68 0.50 16.11
C ILE A 75 -28.45 1.97 16.51
N ASP A 76 -29.00 2.41 17.65
CA ASP A 76 -28.80 3.77 18.14
C ASP A 76 -27.32 4.05 18.44
N ALA A 77 -26.61 3.10 19.07
CA ALA A 77 -25.19 3.23 19.34
C ALA A 77 -24.35 3.28 18.06
N LEU A 78 -24.67 2.47 17.06
CA LEU A 78 -24.00 2.47 15.75
C LEU A 78 -24.28 3.76 14.97
N GLN A 79 -25.48 4.33 15.08
CA GLN A 79 -25.81 5.63 14.50
C GLN A 79 -24.96 6.75 15.12
N ILE A 80 -24.86 6.79 16.46
CA ILE A 80 -24.01 7.76 17.18
C ILE A 80 -22.54 7.60 16.76
N GLU A 81 -22.05 6.36 16.71
CA GLU A 81 -20.67 6.09 16.28
C GLU A 81 -20.41 6.52 14.83
N ALA A 82 -21.37 6.30 13.92
CA ALA A 82 -21.28 6.76 12.54
C ALA A 82 -21.18 8.30 12.46
N GLU A 83 -21.96 9.01 13.26
CA GLU A 83 -21.90 10.48 13.32
C GLU A 83 -20.57 10.99 13.89
N GLU A 84 -20.02 10.35 14.92
CA GLU A 84 -18.70 10.69 15.47
C GLU A 84 -17.58 10.42 14.45
N LEU A 85 -17.61 9.24 13.80
CA LEU A 85 -16.67 8.89 12.75
C LEU A 85 -16.75 9.86 11.56
N PHE A 86 -17.95 10.28 11.16
CA PHE A 86 -18.12 11.28 10.11
C PHE A 86 -17.45 12.59 10.48
N ARG A 87 -17.68 13.14 11.69
CA ARG A 87 -17.03 14.38 12.16
C ARG A 87 -15.51 14.25 12.21
N ALA A 88 -15.01 13.12 12.72
CA ALA A 88 -13.56 12.86 12.83
C ALA A 88 -12.86 12.80 11.46
N ILE A 89 -13.46 12.10 10.48
CA ILE A 89 -12.88 12.01 9.14
C ILE A 89 -13.10 13.29 8.35
N TYR A 90 -14.28 13.89 8.43
CA TYR A 90 -14.60 15.12 7.70
C TYR A 90 -13.67 16.27 8.10
N SER A 91 -13.35 16.40 9.39
CA SER A 91 -12.36 17.36 9.90
C SER A 91 -10.90 17.06 9.50
N LEU A 92 -10.64 15.87 8.95
CA LEU A 92 -9.31 15.30 8.69
C LEU A 92 -8.47 15.04 9.94
N SER A 93 -9.11 14.91 11.11
CA SER A 93 -8.46 14.46 12.35
C SER A 93 -8.00 13.00 12.29
N ALA A 94 -8.65 12.23 11.43
CA ALA A 94 -8.29 10.86 11.09
C ALA A 94 -8.81 10.50 9.70
N THR A 95 -8.37 9.37 9.18
CA THR A 95 -8.82 8.86 7.90
C THR A 95 -8.50 7.38 7.78
N PRO A 96 -9.35 6.55 7.15
CA PRO A 96 -8.96 5.19 6.83
C PRO A 96 -7.90 5.20 5.72
N SER A 97 -7.39 4.03 5.35
CA SER A 97 -6.45 3.96 4.22
C SER A 97 -7.04 4.60 2.95
N GLY A 98 -6.16 5.10 2.06
CA GLY A 98 -6.59 5.64 0.77
C GLY A 98 -7.47 4.67 -0.03
N ARG A 99 -7.23 3.36 0.10
CA ARG A 99 -8.10 2.31 -0.45
C ARG A 99 -9.54 2.41 0.04
N ASN A 100 -9.72 2.63 1.34
CA ASN A 100 -11.06 2.72 1.94
C ASN A 100 -11.73 4.04 1.54
N LEU A 101 -11.01 5.17 1.51
CA LEU A 101 -11.52 6.41 0.95
C LEU A 101 -12.04 6.20 -0.48
N TRP A 102 -11.34 5.39 -1.26
CA TRP A 102 -11.73 5.11 -2.63
C TRP A 102 -12.90 4.12 -2.75
N ILE A 103 -12.86 3.00 -2.04
CA ILE A 103 -13.72 1.83 -2.31
C ILE A 103 -14.88 1.67 -1.32
N SER A 104 -14.76 2.16 -0.09
CA SER A 104 -15.78 1.89 0.93
C SER A 104 -17.13 2.51 0.57
N GLY A 105 -18.20 1.72 0.72
CA GLY A 105 -19.57 2.10 0.36
C GLY A 105 -19.89 2.09 -1.14
N THR A 106 -18.99 1.56 -1.97
CA THR A 106 -19.20 1.46 -3.42
C THR A 106 -19.72 0.08 -3.83
N PRO A 107 -20.41 -0.05 -4.99
CA PRO A 107 -20.81 -1.36 -5.51
C PRO A 107 -19.62 -2.32 -5.73
N TYR A 108 -18.41 -1.78 -5.98
CA TYR A 108 -17.21 -2.61 -6.13
C TYR A 108 -16.87 -3.36 -4.84
N GLN A 109 -16.99 -2.70 -3.68
CA GLN A 109 -16.79 -3.31 -2.37
C GLN A 109 -17.74 -4.50 -2.14
N GLU A 110 -18.99 -4.37 -2.59
CA GLU A 110 -20.00 -5.42 -2.40
C GLU A 110 -19.76 -6.62 -3.31
N ALA A 111 -19.22 -6.38 -4.52
CA ALA A 111 -19.05 -7.40 -5.55
C ALA A 111 -17.72 -8.16 -5.49
N HIS A 112 -16.69 -7.62 -4.82
CA HIS A 112 -15.33 -8.19 -4.83
C HIS A 112 -14.80 -8.36 -3.41
N GLY A 113 -14.37 -9.57 -3.06
CA GLY A 113 -13.63 -9.81 -1.83
C GLY A 113 -12.29 -9.07 -1.83
N ASP A 114 -11.69 -8.96 -0.65
CA ASP A 114 -10.36 -8.34 -0.43
C ASP A 114 -10.33 -6.81 -0.66
N ALA A 115 -11.42 -6.21 -1.17
CA ALA A 115 -11.42 -4.86 -1.73
C ALA A 115 -11.05 -3.75 -0.72
N LEU A 116 -11.29 -3.96 0.58
CA LEU A 116 -10.99 -2.99 1.63
C LEU A 116 -9.55 -3.11 2.19
N ASN A 117 -8.79 -4.11 1.76
CA ASN A 117 -7.42 -4.33 2.19
C ASN A 117 -6.45 -4.09 1.04
N ASN A 118 -5.34 -3.41 1.33
CA ASN A 118 -4.45 -2.91 0.29
C ASN A 118 -3.08 -3.59 0.26
N CYS A 119 -2.69 -4.33 1.30
CA CYS A 119 -1.41 -5.01 1.33
C CYS A 119 -1.53 -6.39 1.97
N TRP A 120 -0.66 -7.30 1.57
CA TRP A 120 -0.70 -8.72 1.91
C TRP A 120 0.71 -9.28 2.13
N PHE A 121 0.77 -10.51 2.61
CA PHE A 121 1.99 -11.29 2.66
C PHE A 121 1.73 -12.75 2.23
N VAL A 122 2.66 -13.35 1.50
CA VAL A 122 2.64 -14.77 1.12
C VAL A 122 4.02 -15.39 1.21
N ALA A 123 4.09 -16.64 1.64
CA ALA A 123 5.32 -17.42 1.65
C ALA A 123 5.49 -18.21 0.35
N MET A 124 6.67 -18.15 -0.27
CA MET A 124 6.96 -18.83 -1.55
C MET A 124 7.29 -20.30 -1.34
N ARG A 125 6.25 -21.09 -1.04
CA ARG A 125 6.27 -22.55 -0.94
C ARG A 125 4.99 -23.15 -1.53
N PRO A 126 5.00 -24.40 -2.02
CA PRO A 126 3.80 -25.05 -2.53
C PRO A 126 2.68 -25.10 -1.49
N GLN A 127 1.46 -24.77 -1.90
CA GLN A 127 0.30 -24.62 -1.01
C GLN A 127 -1.00 -25.05 -1.70
N ALA A 128 -2.02 -25.38 -0.92
CA ALA A 128 -3.35 -25.63 -1.46
C ALA A 128 -4.09 -24.32 -1.73
N TYR A 129 -4.85 -24.28 -2.84
CA TYR A 129 -5.75 -23.16 -3.12
C TYR A 129 -6.91 -23.11 -2.13
N GLY A 130 -7.37 -24.26 -1.63
CA GLY A 130 -8.49 -24.36 -0.71
C GLY A 130 -9.82 -24.02 -1.35
N GLU A 131 -10.81 -23.70 -0.50
CA GLU A 131 -12.14 -23.21 -0.91
C GLU A 131 -12.10 -21.74 -1.41
N SER A 132 -11.14 -21.41 -2.26
CA SER A 132 -10.92 -20.05 -2.78
C SER A 132 -11.73 -19.79 -4.06
N HIS A 133 -11.89 -18.52 -4.40
CA HIS A 133 -12.58 -18.13 -5.66
C HIS A 133 -11.82 -18.54 -6.93
N ILE A 134 -10.49 -18.62 -6.87
CA ILE A 134 -9.60 -19.12 -7.92
C ILE A 134 -9.10 -20.49 -7.46
N VAL A 135 -9.34 -21.50 -8.30
CA VAL A 135 -8.78 -22.84 -8.17
C VAL A 135 -8.53 -23.35 -9.59
N PRO A 136 -7.32 -23.84 -9.92
CA PRO A 136 -7.07 -24.42 -11.22
C PRO A 136 -8.02 -25.60 -11.51
N PRO A 137 -8.63 -25.66 -12.71
CA PRO A 137 -9.68 -26.65 -13.00
C PRO A 137 -9.18 -28.10 -13.02
N TYR A 138 -7.86 -28.30 -13.10
CA TYR A 138 -7.19 -29.60 -13.08
C TYR A 138 -6.70 -30.04 -11.69
N ALA A 139 -6.81 -29.19 -10.68
CA ALA A 139 -6.33 -29.47 -9.32
C ALA A 139 -7.48 -29.75 -8.36
N ASP A 140 -7.27 -30.65 -7.39
CA ASP A 140 -8.16 -30.73 -6.22
C ASP A 140 -7.90 -29.51 -5.31
N LYS A 141 -8.97 -29.01 -4.67
CA LYS A 141 -8.87 -27.81 -3.81
C LYS A 141 -7.86 -27.96 -2.68
N GLN A 142 -7.67 -29.17 -2.16
CA GLN A 142 -6.73 -29.46 -1.07
C GLN A 142 -5.37 -29.97 -1.58
N GLU A 143 -5.19 -30.08 -2.90
CA GLU A 143 -3.92 -30.45 -3.51
C GLU A 143 -2.88 -29.34 -3.29
N ILE A 144 -1.67 -29.72 -2.87
CA ILE A 144 -0.56 -28.79 -2.71
C ILE A 144 0.04 -28.49 -4.08
N MET A 145 -0.08 -27.24 -4.54
CA MET A 145 0.35 -26.80 -5.86
C MET A 145 1.52 -25.81 -5.76
N ALA A 146 2.49 -25.91 -6.66
CA ALA A 146 3.64 -25.01 -6.71
C ALA A 146 3.22 -23.59 -7.16
N SER A 147 2.20 -23.50 -8.02
CA SER A 147 1.65 -22.24 -8.52
C SER A 147 0.93 -21.38 -7.49
N MET A 148 0.37 -21.97 -6.43
CA MET A 148 -0.55 -21.28 -5.51
C MET A 148 0.00 -19.96 -4.94
N PRO A 149 1.22 -19.88 -4.36
CA PRO A 149 1.73 -18.61 -3.83
C PRO A 149 1.90 -17.53 -4.91
N PHE A 150 2.29 -17.91 -6.13
CA PHE A 150 2.40 -16.99 -7.27
C PHE A 150 1.02 -16.54 -7.76
N ALA A 151 0.03 -17.41 -7.74
CA ALA A 151 -1.34 -17.06 -8.08
C ALA A 151 -1.96 -16.11 -7.06
N PHE A 152 -1.69 -16.31 -5.76
CA PHE A 152 -2.07 -15.37 -4.71
C PHE A 152 -1.42 -14.00 -4.92
N LEU A 153 -0.10 -13.97 -5.14
CA LEU A 153 0.65 -12.75 -5.46
C LEU A 153 0.02 -12.01 -6.63
N PHE A 154 -0.16 -12.71 -7.76
CA PHE A 154 -0.69 -12.11 -8.99
C PHE A 154 -2.10 -11.55 -8.78
N ASP A 155 -2.98 -12.32 -8.14
CA ASP A 155 -4.34 -11.88 -7.86
C ASP A 155 -4.37 -10.61 -7.02
N GLN A 156 -3.62 -10.60 -5.90
CA GLN A 156 -3.61 -9.45 -5.02
C GLN A 156 -3.03 -8.22 -5.69
N LEU A 157 -1.97 -8.35 -6.50
CA LEU A 157 -1.43 -7.23 -7.29
C LEU A 157 -2.43 -6.70 -8.32
N MET A 158 -3.17 -7.58 -9.00
CA MET A 158 -4.22 -7.20 -9.97
C MET A 158 -5.41 -6.49 -9.29
N LYS A 159 -5.68 -6.78 -8.02
CA LYS A 159 -6.61 -6.01 -7.15
C LYS A 159 -6.02 -4.67 -6.67
N GLY A 160 -4.83 -4.31 -7.15
CA GLY A 160 -4.05 -3.18 -6.68
C GLY A 160 -3.52 -3.36 -5.26
N GLY A 161 -3.32 -4.59 -4.80
CA GLY A 161 -2.60 -4.85 -3.56
C GLY A 161 -1.12 -4.54 -3.71
N GLY A 162 -0.43 -4.33 -2.59
CA GLY A 162 1.00 -4.62 -2.50
C GLY A 162 1.21 -5.96 -1.76
N VAL A 163 2.24 -6.72 -2.08
CA VAL A 163 2.44 -8.06 -1.51
C VAL A 163 3.87 -8.25 -1.05
N GLY A 164 4.05 -8.64 0.21
CA GLY A 164 5.33 -9.17 0.68
C GLY A 164 5.46 -10.64 0.38
N VAL A 165 6.63 -11.05 -0.11
CA VAL A 165 6.92 -12.43 -0.50
C VAL A 165 8.12 -12.95 0.29
N SER A 166 7.98 -14.09 0.97
CA SER A 166 9.13 -14.72 1.64
C SER A 166 9.73 -15.82 0.79
N VAL A 167 10.99 -15.62 0.41
CA VAL A 167 11.81 -16.53 -0.42
C VAL A 167 12.97 -17.13 0.38
N THR A 168 12.80 -17.22 1.71
CA THR A 168 13.76 -17.91 2.60
C THR A 168 14.00 -19.35 2.13
N GLN A 169 15.18 -19.86 2.39
CA GLN A 169 15.59 -21.25 2.14
C GLN A 169 14.58 -22.22 2.75
N LYS A 170 14.05 -21.95 3.95
CA LYS A 170 12.99 -22.76 4.57
C LYS A 170 11.76 -22.92 3.65
N ASN A 171 11.40 -21.89 2.88
CA ASN A 171 10.27 -21.93 1.95
C ASN A 171 10.67 -22.55 0.62
N VAL A 172 11.73 -22.04 -0.02
CA VAL A 172 12.04 -22.42 -1.40
C VAL A 172 12.50 -23.87 -1.54
N VAL A 173 13.14 -24.47 -0.53
CA VAL A 173 13.50 -25.91 -0.56
C VAL A 173 12.29 -26.84 -0.57
N GLN A 174 11.09 -26.33 -0.28
CA GLN A 174 9.85 -27.10 -0.38
C GLN A 174 9.30 -27.14 -1.81
N MET A 175 9.79 -26.26 -2.71
CA MET A 175 9.44 -26.34 -4.12
C MET A 175 9.97 -27.65 -4.71
N PRO A 176 9.15 -28.41 -5.45
CA PRO A 176 9.62 -29.61 -6.14
C PRO A 176 10.70 -29.26 -7.17
N ALA A 177 11.55 -30.21 -7.52
CA ALA A 177 12.46 -30.05 -8.64
C ALA A 177 11.65 -29.92 -9.94
N VAL A 178 12.11 -29.09 -10.88
CA VAL A 178 11.47 -28.96 -12.19
C VAL A 178 11.52 -30.31 -12.92
N ALA A 179 10.36 -30.90 -13.16
CA ALA A 179 10.22 -32.29 -13.59
C ALA A 179 10.20 -32.45 -15.11
N GLN A 180 9.86 -31.39 -15.85
CA GLN A 180 9.84 -31.38 -17.31
C GLN A 180 9.91 -29.95 -17.86
N THR A 181 10.37 -29.82 -19.11
CA THR A 181 10.22 -28.57 -19.86
C THR A 181 8.84 -28.49 -20.51
N VAL A 182 8.33 -27.28 -20.66
CA VAL A 182 7.04 -26.98 -21.30
C VAL A 182 7.28 -26.28 -22.64
N ASP A 183 6.59 -26.79 -23.66
CA ASP A 183 6.51 -26.20 -25.00
C ASP A 183 5.20 -25.39 -25.06
N ALA A 184 5.30 -24.13 -24.60
CA ALA A 184 4.18 -23.20 -24.52
C ALA A 184 4.11 -22.35 -25.79
N THR A 185 3.07 -22.58 -26.60
CA THR A 185 2.72 -21.71 -27.74
C THR A 185 1.59 -20.78 -27.32
N ILE A 186 1.71 -19.48 -27.60
CA ILE A 186 0.64 -18.52 -27.36
C ILE A 186 0.05 -18.11 -28.71
N VAL A 187 -1.26 -18.15 -28.86
CA VAL A 187 -1.93 -17.84 -30.12
C VAL A 187 -2.99 -16.76 -29.96
N ILE A 188 -3.18 -16.00 -31.04
CA ILE A 188 -4.25 -15.02 -31.17
C ILE A 188 -4.92 -15.14 -32.55
N ASN A 189 -6.24 -15.03 -32.57
CA ASN A 189 -7.03 -15.01 -33.80
C ASN A 189 -6.81 -13.69 -34.54
N SER A 190 -6.62 -13.76 -35.87
CA SER A 190 -6.47 -12.60 -36.76
C SER A 190 -7.63 -11.58 -36.69
N GLU A 191 -8.79 -11.99 -36.19
CA GLU A 191 -9.96 -11.12 -36.02
C GLU A 191 -10.02 -10.42 -34.64
N ALA A 192 -9.10 -10.73 -33.72
CA ALA A 192 -9.09 -10.11 -32.39
C ALA A 192 -8.59 -8.66 -32.45
N ASP A 193 -9.21 -7.76 -31.69
CA ASP A 193 -8.83 -6.34 -31.63
C ASP A 193 -7.38 -6.14 -31.18
N ALA A 194 -6.86 -7.07 -30.36
CA ALA A 194 -5.50 -7.06 -29.85
C ALA A 194 -4.47 -7.79 -30.74
N TYR A 195 -4.85 -8.20 -31.97
CA TYR A 195 -4.01 -9.05 -32.81
C TYR A 195 -2.61 -8.51 -33.04
N GLU A 196 -2.49 -7.26 -33.51
CA GLU A 196 -1.18 -6.69 -33.87
C GLU A 196 -0.24 -6.58 -32.65
N GLU A 197 -0.75 -6.08 -31.52
CA GLU A 197 0.06 -5.95 -30.31
C GLU A 197 0.48 -7.31 -29.73
N ALA A 198 -0.39 -8.31 -29.79
CA ALA A 198 -0.05 -9.67 -29.37
C ALA A 198 0.99 -10.32 -30.31
N ARG A 199 0.90 -10.10 -31.63
CA ARG A 199 1.90 -10.61 -32.59
C ARG A 199 3.28 -9.99 -32.34
N ILE A 200 3.33 -8.69 -32.05
CA ILE A 200 4.58 -8.00 -31.69
C ILE A 200 5.18 -8.57 -30.39
N ALA A 201 4.34 -8.90 -29.41
CA ALA A 201 4.75 -9.54 -28.16
C ALA A 201 5.13 -11.03 -28.32
N GLY A 202 4.94 -11.62 -29.51
CA GLY A 202 5.36 -12.99 -29.81
C GLY A 202 4.27 -14.06 -29.72
N ALA A 203 2.99 -13.70 -29.68
CA ALA A 203 1.91 -14.66 -29.96
C ALA A 203 1.88 -15.00 -31.45
N ASP A 204 1.51 -16.22 -31.82
CA ASP A 204 1.32 -16.67 -33.20
C ASP A 204 -0.12 -16.50 -33.71
N ASN A 205 -0.30 -16.54 -35.03
CA ASN A 205 -1.64 -16.57 -35.62
C ASN A 205 -2.29 -17.94 -35.38
N ALA A 206 -3.40 -17.97 -34.66
CA ALA A 206 -4.13 -19.20 -34.33
C ALA A 206 -4.51 -20.05 -35.56
N THR A 207 -4.71 -19.43 -36.73
CA THR A 207 -5.06 -20.14 -37.98
C THR A 207 -3.86 -20.80 -38.67
N GLU A 208 -2.64 -20.49 -38.26
CA GLU A 208 -1.39 -20.97 -38.86
C GLU A 208 -0.71 -22.07 -38.03
N ILE A 209 -1.17 -22.27 -36.79
CA ILE A 209 -0.60 -23.24 -35.85
C ILE A 209 -1.33 -24.58 -35.93
N MET A 210 -0.56 -25.65 -36.13
CA MET A 210 -1.03 -27.02 -36.02
C MET A 210 -0.95 -27.47 -34.55
N VAL A 211 -2.10 -27.49 -33.87
CA VAL A 211 -2.21 -27.81 -32.43
C VAL A 211 -1.71 -29.23 -32.08
N GLY A 212 -1.67 -30.17 -33.02
CA GLY A 212 -1.11 -31.50 -32.80
C GLY A 212 -1.77 -32.23 -31.62
N ASP A 213 -0.94 -32.73 -30.69
CA ASP A 213 -1.38 -33.35 -29.43
C ASP A 213 -1.22 -32.40 -28.22
N ALA A 214 -1.08 -31.09 -28.44
CA ALA A 214 -1.00 -30.12 -27.36
C ALA A 214 -2.34 -29.97 -26.62
N ASP A 215 -2.29 -29.62 -25.34
CA ASP A 215 -3.48 -29.12 -24.63
C ASP A 215 -3.80 -27.71 -25.13
N VAL A 216 -5.09 -27.37 -25.25
CA VAL A 216 -5.53 -26.00 -25.61
C VAL A 216 -6.21 -25.37 -24.43
N VAL A 217 -5.71 -24.21 -23.99
CA VAL A 217 -6.23 -23.44 -22.87
C VAL A 217 -6.72 -22.10 -23.38
N THR A 218 -8.04 -21.91 -23.42
CA THR A 218 -8.63 -20.60 -23.74
C THR A 218 -8.60 -19.71 -22.51
N VAL A 219 -7.97 -18.54 -22.64
CA VAL A 219 -7.80 -17.59 -21.54
C VAL A 219 -8.98 -16.61 -21.53
N PRO A 220 -9.84 -16.61 -20.49
CA PRO A 220 -10.94 -15.66 -20.42
C PRO A 220 -10.43 -14.24 -20.12
N ASP A 221 -11.17 -13.24 -20.59
CA ASP A 221 -10.88 -11.80 -20.41
C ASP A 221 -11.20 -11.29 -18.99
N THR A 222 -10.61 -11.95 -17.99
CA THR A 222 -10.78 -11.63 -16.57
C THR A 222 -9.45 -11.72 -15.82
N ARG A 223 -9.40 -11.09 -14.65
CA ARG A 223 -8.26 -11.19 -13.71
C ARG A 223 -7.93 -12.66 -13.40
N GLU A 224 -8.96 -13.47 -13.15
CA GLU A 224 -8.83 -14.90 -12.85
C GLU A 224 -8.23 -15.66 -14.04
N GLY A 225 -8.58 -15.30 -15.28
CA GLY A 225 -8.00 -15.90 -16.48
C GLY A 225 -6.48 -15.74 -16.56
N TRP A 226 -5.98 -14.54 -16.25
CA TRP A 226 -4.54 -14.24 -16.24
C TRP A 226 -3.81 -15.04 -15.17
N VAL A 227 -4.40 -15.13 -13.96
CA VAL A 227 -3.87 -15.90 -12.84
C VAL A 227 -3.85 -17.40 -13.18
N LEU A 228 -4.93 -17.93 -13.76
CA LEU A 228 -5.06 -19.35 -14.10
C LEU A 228 -4.13 -19.78 -15.23
N MET A 229 -3.90 -18.93 -16.24
CA MET A 229 -2.92 -19.17 -17.30
C MET A 229 -1.51 -19.31 -16.73
N THR A 230 -1.13 -18.40 -15.83
CA THR A 230 0.19 -18.42 -15.18
C THR A 230 0.34 -19.63 -14.28
N ALA A 231 -0.71 -19.99 -13.53
CA ALA A 231 -0.71 -21.17 -12.68
C ALA A 231 -0.57 -22.48 -13.49
N ASP A 232 -1.31 -22.61 -14.60
CA ASP A 232 -1.20 -23.74 -15.53
C ASP A 232 0.22 -23.89 -16.10
N LEU A 233 0.85 -22.79 -16.51
CA LEU A 233 2.25 -22.83 -16.96
C LEU A 233 3.18 -23.35 -15.86
N ILE A 234 3.13 -22.76 -14.67
CA ILE A 234 4.00 -23.11 -13.55
C ILE A 234 3.80 -24.59 -13.17
N ASP A 235 2.57 -25.04 -12.97
CA ASP A 235 2.30 -26.40 -12.50
C ASP A 235 2.70 -27.47 -13.53
N ARG A 236 2.60 -27.19 -14.85
CA ARG A 236 3.08 -28.11 -15.90
C ARG A 236 4.57 -28.44 -15.78
N HIS A 237 5.39 -27.51 -15.30
CA HIS A 237 6.83 -27.76 -15.09
C HIS A 237 7.08 -28.78 -13.96
N PHE A 238 6.17 -28.90 -13.01
CA PHE A 238 6.30 -29.79 -11.84
C PHE A 238 5.46 -31.06 -11.93
N ARG A 239 4.46 -31.10 -12.83
CA ARG A 239 3.49 -32.20 -12.96
C ARG A 239 3.64 -32.97 -14.27
N GLN A 240 4.27 -34.15 -14.19
CA GLN A 240 4.46 -35.05 -15.35
C GLN A 240 3.18 -35.71 -15.86
N ASP A 241 2.08 -35.64 -15.11
CA ASP A 241 0.77 -36.10 -15.57
C ASP A 241 0.08 -35.08 -16.49
N MET A 242 0.57 -33.83 -16.54
CA MET A 242 0.16 -32.82 -17.51
C MET A 242 1.04 -32.88 -18.76
N LYS A 243 0.45 -32.55 -19.93
CA LYS A 243 1.20 -32.52 -21.19
C LYS A 243 2.21 -31.38 -21.21
N ARG A 244 3.37 -31.65 -21.81
CA ARG A 244 4.44 -30.68 -22.07
C ARG A 244 4.06 -29.64 -23.12
N ALA A 245 3.36 -30.05 -24.17
CA ALA A 245 2.92 -29.15 -25.22
C ALA A 245 1.58 -28.53 -24.85
N VAL A 246 1.52 -27.19 -24.82
CA VAL A 246 0.30 -26.43 -24.51
C VAL A 246 0.18 -25.22 -25.44
N VAL A 247 -1.05 -24.95 -25.88
CA VAL A 247 -1.43 -23.79 -26.67
C VAL A 247 -2.34 -22.91 -25.83
N TYR A 248 -1.88 -21.71 -25.48
CA TYR A 248 -2.70 -20.71 -24.82
C TYR A 248 -3.36 -19.80 -25.86
N ASP A 249 -4.69 -19.80 -25.91
CA ASP A 249 -5.45 -18.92 -26.78
C ASP A 249 -5.87 -17.65 -26.01
N VAL A 250 -5.22 -16.53 -26.35
CA VAL A 250 -5.44 -15.21 -25.75
C VAL A 250 -6.41 -14.33 -26.55
N SER A 251 -7.10 -14.89 -27.56
CA SER A 251 -7.97 -14.13 -28.47
C SER A 251 -9.12 -13.40 -27.78
N ALA A 252 -9.53 -13.85 -26.60
CA ALA A 252 -10.60 -13.20 -25.85
C ALA A 252 -10.13 -11.96 -25.08
N ILE A 253 -8.82 -11.82 -24.82
CA ILE A 253 -8.28 -10.75 -23.99
C ILE A 253 -8.47 -9.40 -24.70
N ARG A 254 -9.05 -8.44 -23.97
CA ARG A 254 -9.32 -7.10 -24.50
C ARG A 254 -8.05 -6.36 -24.93
N ALA A 255 -8.16 -5.53 -25.96
CA ALA A 255 -7.05 -4.72 -26.47
C ALA A 255 -6.63 -3.61 -25.51
N LYS A 256 -5.39 -3.16 -25.65
CA LYS A 256 -4.87 -1.99 -24.93
C LYS A 256 -5.77 -0.76 -25.10
N GLY A 257 -5.97 0.00 -24.04
CA GLY A 257 -6.85 1.17 -24.04
C GLY A 257 -8.33 0.85 -23.76
N THR A 258 -8.71 -0.43 -23.75
CA THR A 258 -10.08 -0.83 -23.37
C THR A 258 -10.32 -0.55 -21.89
N LYS A 259 -11.47 0.03 -21.53
CA LYS A 259 -11.78 0.35 -20.13
C LYS A 259 -11.88 -0.90 -19.26
N ILE A 260 -11.35 -0.79 -18.04
CA ILE A 260 -11.51 -1.83 -17.03
C ILE A 260 -12.82 -1.57 -16.27
N LYS A 261 -13.65 -2.60 -16.11
CA LYS A 261 -14.91 -2.46 -15.38
C LYS A 261 -14.65 -2.58 -13.88
N GLY A 262 -15.20 -1.67 -13.07
CA GLY A 262 -15.08 -1.74 -11.60
C GLY A 262 -13.70 -1.35 -11.04
N PHE A 263 -12.72 -1.08 -11.90
CA PHE A 263 -11.43 -0.52 -11.53
C PHE A 263 -11.07 0.53 -12.56
N GLY A 264 -10.48 1.65 -12.16
CA GLY A 264 -10.30 2.71 -13.15
C GLY A 264 -9.14 2.50 -14.09
N GLY A 265 -9.01 3.42 -15.04
CA GLY A 265 -7.99 3.34 -16.07
C GLY A 265 -8.37 2.40 -17.22
N VAL A 266 -7.36 2.00 -17.98
CA VAL A 266 -7.51 1.22 -19.21
C VAL A 266 -6.66 -0.05 -19.15
N ALA A 267 -7.05 -1.06 -19.89
CA ALA A 267 -6.33 -2.33 -20.00
C ALA A 267 -5.00 -2.14 -20.75
N SER A 268 -4.01 -2.96 -20.40
CA SER A 268 -2.71 -3.03 -21.07
C SER A 268 -2.75 -3.74 -22.43
N GLY A 269 -3.80 -4.49 -22.73
CA GLY A 269 -3.76 -5.50 -23.78
C GLY A 269 -3.10 -6.80 -23.30
N PRO A 270 -3.05 -7.85 -24.14
CA PRO A 270 -2.46 -9.15 -23.79
C PRO A 270 -0.92 -9.14 -23.78
N ALA A 271 -0.26 -8.14 -24.38
CA ALA A 271 1.19 -8.13 -24.57
C ALA A 271 1.99 -8.37 -23.26
N PRO A 272 1.71 -7.70 -22.12
CA PRO A 272 2.45 -7.95 -20.89
C PRO A 272 2.24 -9.35 -20.29
N LEU A 273 1.10 -9.98 -20.56
CA LEU A 273 0.84 -11.37 -20.14
C LEU A 273 1.59 -12.36 -21.04
N ILE A 274 1.71 -12.06 -22.33
CA ILE A 274 2.49 -12.87 -23.27
C ILE A 274 3.96 -12.88 -22.85
N GLU A 275 4.53 -11.69 -22.59
CA GLU A 275 5.91 -11.54 -22.10
C GLU A 275 6.12 -12.29 -20.76
N LEU A 276 5.18 -12.19 -19.81
CA LEU A 276 5.24 -12.93 -18.54
C LEU A 276 5.40 -14.43 -18.76
N ILE A 277 4.56 -14.99 -19.62
CA ILE A 277 4.49 -16.43 -19.85
C ILE A 277 5.75 -16.91 -20.55
N GLN A 278 6.29 -16.13 -21.49
CA GLN A 278 7.57 -16.43 -22.13
C GLN A 278 8.73 -16.39 -21.11
N ASP A 279 8.88 -15.29 -20.37
CA ASP A 279 9.97 -15.11 -19.40
C ASP A 279 9.95 -16.18 -18.29
N VAL A 280 8.75 -16.51 -17.76
CA VAL A 280 8.59 -17.55 -16.74
C VAL A 280 8.84 -18.95 -17.32
N ASN A 281 8.38 -19.23 -18.55
CA ASN A 281 8.61 -20.52 -19.19
C ASN A 281 10.10 -20.75 -19.45
N ASP A 282 10.81 -19.74 -19.95
CA ASP A 282 12.25 -19.82 -20.21
C ASP A 282 13.02 -20.06 -18.90
N LEU A 283 12.71 -19.30 -17.84
CA LEU A 283 13.33 -19.48 -16.52
C LEU A 283 13.12 -20.91 -15.98
N LEU A 284 11.89 -21.41 -15.99
CA LEU A 284 11.59 -22.74 -15.47
C LEU A 284 12.22 -23.85 -16.35
N ASN A 285 12.23 -23.68 -17.67
CA ASN A 285 12.87 -24.62 -18.59
C ASN A 285 14.39 -24.69 -18.40
N ASP A 286 15.05 -23.54 -18.18
CA ASP A 286 16.48 -23.46 -17.89
C ASP A 286 16.85 -24.09 -16.54
N THR A 287 15.87 -24.24 -15.65
CA THR A 287 16.01 -24.85 -14.32
C THR A 287 15.65 -26.34 -14.31
N LEU A 288 15.55 -27.00 -15.49
CA LEU A 288 15.17 -28.40 -15.60
C LEU A 288 16.03 -29.33 -14.72
N GLY A 289 15.36 -30.12 -13.87
CA GLY A 289 16.00 -31.10 -13.00
C GLY A 289 16.59 -30.51 -11.72
N GLU A 290 16.52 -29.20 -11.54
CA GLU A 290 16.97 -28.48 -10.35
C GLU A 290 15.78 -28.00 -9.51
N HIS A 291 16.05 -27.60 -8.26
CA HIS A 291 15.07 -26.91 -7.41
C HIS A 291 15.18 -25.40 -7.65
N LEU A 292 14.05 -24.70 -7.59
CA LEU A 292 14.05 -23.24 -7.66
C LEU A 292 14.84 -22.64 -6.49
N SER A 293 15.72 -21.70 -6.80
CA SER A 293 16.42 -20.90 -5.80
C SER A 293 15.54 -19.76 -5.27
N SER A 294 16.01 -19.07 -4.23
CA SER A 294 15.45 -17.81 -3.75
C SER A 294 15.39 -16.74 -4.86
N VAL A 295 16.42 -16.69 -5.70
CA VAL A 295 16.52 -15.80 -6.85
C VAL A 295 15.47 -16.15 -7.91
N ASP A 296 15.27 -17.43 -8.23
CA ASP A 296 14.29 -17.87 -9.23
C ASP A 296 12.86 -17.54 -8.78
N CYS A 297 12.51 -17.87 -7.53
CA CYS A 297 11.22 -17.51 -6.95
C CYS A 297 10.99 -15.98 -6.93
N THR A 298 12.04 -15.21 -6.64
CA THR A 298 11.97 -13.74 -6.65
C THR A 298 11.85 -13.18 -8.07
N ASP A 299 12.54 -13.76 -9.05
CA ASP A 299 12.46 -13.36 -10.46
C ASP A 299 11.05 -13.63 -11.01
N ILE A 300 10.43 -14.79 -10.72
CA ILE A 300 9.02 -15.06 -11.10
C ILE A 300 8.07 -14.04 -10.45
N ALA A 301 8.24 -13.73 -9.16
CA ALA A 301 7.43 -12.73 -8.48
C ALA A 301 7.59 -11.34 -9.13
N ASN A 302 8.83 -10.92 -9.40
CA ASN A 302 9.15 -9.66 -10.04
C ASN A 302 8.56 -9.56 -11.47
N LEU A 303 8.58 -10.65 -12.23
CA LEU A 303 7.98 -10.71 -13.57
C LEU A 303 6.46 -10.53 -13.49
N ILE A 304 5.80 -11.15 -12.52
CA ILE A 304 4.38 -10.91 -12.23
C ILE A 304 4.13 -9.43 -11.89
N GLY A 305 4.95 -8.85 -11.01
CA GLY A 305 4.89 -7.43 -10.67
C GLY A 305 5.05 -6.51 -11.88
N LYS A 306 6.05 -6.76 -12.73
CA LYS A 306 6.29 -6.05 -14.00
C LYS A 306 5.05 -6.08 -14.89
N THR A 307 4.43 -7.26 -15.07
CA THR A 307 3.23 -7.43 -15.89
C THR A 307 2.06 -6.59 -15.40
N VAL A 308 1.86 -6.50 -14.08
CA VAL A 308 0.81 -5.65 -13.49
C VAL A 308 1.10 -4.16 -13.69
N VAL A 309 2.36 -3.72 -13.59
CA VAL A 309 2.76 -2.32 -13.79
C VAL A 309 2.58 -1.87 -15.24
N SER A 310 2.92 -2.73 -16.20
CA SER A 310 2.74 -2.49 -17.64
C SER A 310 1.27 -2.21 -18.02
N GLY A 311 0.33 -2.54 -17.13
CA GLY A 311 -1.07 -2.10 -17.11
C GLY A 311 -1.28 -0.59 -17.16
N GLY A 312 -0.31 0.22 -16.73
CA GLY A 312 -0.40 1.69 -16.73
C GLY A 312 -1.36 2.28 -15.69
N VAL A 313 -2.13 1.45 -15.00
CA VAL A 313 -3.16 1.88 -14.03
C VAL A 313 -2.59 2.01 -12.61
N ARG A 314 -1.58 1.22 -12.24
CA ARG A 314 -0.97 1.25 -10.90
C ARG A 314 0.46 0.73 -10.90
N ARG A 315 1.31 1.25 -10.01
CA ARG A 315 2.60 0.64 -9.67
C ARG A 315 2.35 -0.59 -8.80
N SER A 316 2.82 -1.77 -9.20
CA SER A 316 2.94 -2.90 -8.28
C SER A 316 3.86 -2.50 -7.13
N ALA A 317 3.62 -3.08 -5.96
CA ALA A 317 4.45 -2.83 -4.79
C ALA A 317 4.75 -4.17 -4.13
N GLU A 318 5.99 -4.61 -4.24
CA GLU A 318 6.45 -5.87 -3.70
C GLU A 318 7.60 -5.64 -2.72
N ILE A 319 7.68 -6.51 -1.71
CA ILE A 319 8.89 -6.68 -0.90
C ILE A 319 9.29 -8.15 -0.94
N ALA A 320 10.53 -8.46 -1.31
CA ALA A 320 11.07 -9.81 -1.23
C ALA A 320 11.86 -9.96 0.09
N LEU A 321 11.53 -10.99 0.86
CA LEU A 321 12.14 -11.29 2.16
C LEU A 321 12.94 -12.60 2.08
N GLY A 322 14.26 -12.49 2.09
CA GLY A 322 15.19 -13.61 2.04
C GLY A 322 15.98 -13.82 3.33
N ASP A 323 16.84 -14.83 3.34
CA ASP A 323 17.80 -15.05 4.43
C ASP A 323 19.03 -14.16 4.22
N ALA A 324 19.61 -13.67 5.30
CA ALA A 324 20.76 -12.76 5.26
C ALA A 324 22.05 -13.44 4.77
N ASP A 325 22.17 -14.76 4.92
CA ASP A 325 23.29 -15.57 4.44
C ASP A 325 23.17 -16.01 2.96
N ASP A 326 22.06 -15.69 2.30
CA ASP A 326 21.84 -15.95 0.88
C ASP A 326 22.45 -14.83 0.01
N ALA A 327 23.76 -14.95 -0.24
CA ALA A 327 24.51 -13.98 -1.03
C ALA A 327 23.95 -13.76 -2.45
N ALA A 328 23.33 -14.79 -3.05
CA ALA A 328 22.75 -14.67 -4.39
C ALA A 328 21.49 -13.79 -4.37
N PHE A 329 20.62 -13.97 -3.38
CA PHE A 329 19.46 -13.10 -3.15
C PHE A 329 19.87 -11.67 -2.81
N VAL A 330 20.80 -11.49 -1.87
CA VAL A 330 21.27 -10.15 -1.44
C VAL A 330 21.84 -9.35 -2.62
N ALA A 331 22.62 -10.00 -3.49
CA ALA A 331 23.26 -9.34 -4.61
C ALA A 331 22.40 -9.28 -5.89
N MET A 332 21.20 -9.88 -5.93
CA MET A 332 20.47 -10.08 -7.19
C MET A 332 20.16 -8.78 -7.95
N LYS A 333 19.94 -7.67 -7.24
CA LYS A 333 19.66 -6.35 -7.85
C LYS A 333 20.91 -5.64 -8.36
N GLN A 334 22.11 -6.19 -8.18
CA GLN A 334 23.35 -5.66 -8.75
C GLN A 334 23.54 -6.05 -10.23
N ASP A 335 22.84 -7.06 -10.71
CA ASP A 335 22.75 -7.38 -12.15
C ASP A 335 21.92 -6.29 -12.85
N LYS A 336 22.60 -5.36 -13.52
CA LYS A 336 21.94 -4.22 -14.19
C LYS A 336 21.01 -4.65 -15.31
N GLU A 337 21.31 -5.73 -16.02
CA GLU A 337 20.48 -6.20 -17.13
C GLU A 337 19.15 -6.71 -16.59
N LYS A 338 19.19 -7.62 -15.60
CA LYS A 338 17.97 -8.11 -14.94
C LYS A 338 17.27 -7.06 -14.10
N LEU A 339 18.03 -6.12 -13.49
CA LEU A 339 17.47 -4.98 -12.76
C LEU A 339 16.63 -4.10 -13.65
N TYR A 340 17.11 -3.73 -14.85
CA TYR A 340 16.32 -2.92 -15.78
C TYR A 340 15.19 -3.72 -16.44
N HIS A 341 15.33 -5.04 -16.54
CA HIS A 341 14.28 -5.90 -17.08
C HIS A 341 13.10 -6.06 -16.12
N HIS A 342 13.33 -6.56 -14.90
CA HIS A 342 12.25 -6.95 -13.98
C HIS A 342 12.58 -6.83 -12.48
N ARG A 343 13.86 -6.95 -12.05
CA ARG A 343 14.20 -6.95 -10.61
C ARG A 343 14.00 -5.60 -9.89
N TRP A 344 13.58 -4.56 -10.63
CA TRP A 344 13.11 -3.30 -10.06
C TRP A 344 11.74 -3.42 -9.38
N ALA A 345 10.97 -4.48 -9.65
CA ALA A 345 9.58 -4.62 -9.22
C ALA A 345 9.40 -4.79 -7.70
N SER A 346 10.44 -5.26 -7.00
CA SER A 346 10.45 -5.40 -5.54
C SER A 346 11.61 -4.65 -4.89
N ASN A 347 11.39 -4.22 -3.65
CA ASN A 347 12.49 -3.91 -2.72
C ASN A 347 12.85 -5.19 -1.95
N ASN A 348 14.13 -5.44 -1.73
CA ASN A 348 14.61 -6.64 -1.08
C ASN A 348 14.96 -6.34 0.37
N SER A 349 14.61 -7.25 1.27
CA SER A 349 15.01 -7.19 2.67
C SER A 349 15.41 -8.58 3.16
N VAL A 350 16.25 -8.62 4.18
CA VAL A 350 16.73 -9.85 4.80
C VAL A 350 16.22 -10.00 6.22
N PHE A 351 15.94 -11.23 6.62
CA PHE A 351 15.69 -11.54 8.01
C PHE A 351 16.99 -11.54 8.81
N VAL A 352 16.99 -10.87 9.95
CA VAL A 352 18.10 -10.86 10.90
C VAL A 352 17.60 -11.16 12.31
N THR A 353 18.52 -11.60 13.16
CA THR A 353 18.36 -11.74 14.60
C THR A 353 19.35 -10.84 15.33
N ALA A 354 19.17 -10.66 16.64
CA ALA A 354 20.11 -9.87 17.44
C ALA A 354 21.51 -10.52 17.54
N ASP A 355 21.60 -11.84 17.25
CA ASP A 355 22.84 -12.61 17.34
C ASP A 355 23.64 -12.60 16.02
N ASP A 356 23.07 -12.12 14.91
CA ASP A 356 23.65 -12.12 13.55
C ASP A 356 24.70 -11.01 13.33
N THR A 357 25.62 -10.89 14.29
CA THR A 357 26.57 -9.77 14.36
C THR A 357 27.53 -9.69 13.16
N ALA A 358 27.83 -10.80 12.48
CA ALA A 358 28.77 -10.83 11.35
C ALA A 358 28.16 -10.30 10.04
N GLU A 359 26.84 -10.40 9.86
CA GLU A 359 26.15 -10.07 8.61
C GLU A 359 25.88 -8.57 8.46
N TYR A 360 25.82 -7.83 9.58
CA TYR A 360 25.53 -6.39 9.57
C TYR A 360 26.59 -5.53 8.87
N ASP A 361 27.85 -5.98 8.78
CA ASP A 361 28.88 -5.25 8.04
C ASP A 361 28.63 -5.32 6.52
N ASP A 362 28.30 -6.51 6.01
CA ASP A 362 28.00 -6.72 4.59
C ASP A 362 26.68 -6.08 4.19
N ILE A 363 25.64 -6.20 5.03
CA ILE A 363 24.35 -5.51 4.86
C ILE A 363 24.55 -4.00 4.82
N ALA A 364 25.31 -3.43 5.76
CA ALA A 364 25.59 -1.99 5.79
C ALA A 364 26.38 -1.52 4.56
N ALA A 365 27.32 -2.33 4.06
CA ALA A 365 28.06 -2.02 2.84
C ALA A 365 27.15 -1.96 1.61
N ALA A 366 26.21 -2.90 1.47
CA ALA A 366 25.22 -2.90 0.40
C ALA A 366 24.26 -1.71 0.50
N ILE A 367 23.73 -1.44 1.70
CA ILE A 367 22.87 -0.28 1.99
C ILE A 367 23.58 1.02 1.63
N ALA A 368 24.87 1.15 1.94
CA ALA A 368 25.65 2.34 1.63
C ALA A 368 25.80 2.60 0.11
N GLU A 369 25.64 1.58 -0.73
CA GLU A 369 25.69 1.68 -2.19
C GLU A 369 24.33 2.06 -2.80
N ASN A 370 23.25 1.38 -2.40
CA ASN A 370 21.96 1.51 -3.08
C ASN A 370 20.72 1.56 -2.16
N GLY A 371 20.90 1.49 -0.83
CA GLY A 371 19.82 1.50 0.17
C GLY A 371 19.17 0.13 0.43
N GLU A 372 19.73 -0.94 -0.13
CA GLU A 372 19.19 -2.30 -0.02
C GLU A 372 20.31 -3.27 0.45
N PRO A 373 19.99 -4.38 1.13
CA PRO A 373 18.65 -4.80 1.53
C PRO A 373 18.14 -4.03 2.76
N GLY A 374 16.82 -3.91 2.88
CA GLY A 374 16.19 -3.59 4.17
C GLY A 374 16.36 -4.75 5.16
N VAL A 375 15.99 -4.51 6.42
CA VAL A 375 16.24 -5.47 7.51
C VAL A 375 14.95 -5.72 8.28
N VAL A 376 14.64 -6.99 8.55
CA VAL A 376 13.45 -7.41 9.29
C VAL A 376 13.84 -8.39 10.40
N ASN A 377 13.39 -8.17 11.62
CA ASN A 377 13.67 -9.05 12.76
C ASN A 377 12.45 -9.93 13.08
N LEU A 378 12.46 -11.17 12.56
CA LEU A 378 11.34 -12.10 12.68
C LEU A 378 11.09 -12.55 14.12
N ASP A 379 12.13 -12.62 14.95
CA ASP A 379 11.99 -12.97 16.36
C ASP A 379 11.26 -11.88 17.13
N LEU A 380 11.58 -10.61 16.87
CA LEU A 380 10.83 -9.50 17.46
C LEU A 380 9.39 -9.42 16.95
N LEU A 381 9.16 -9.73 15.67
CA LEU A 381 7.80 -9.78 15.13
C LEU A 381 6.92 -10.81 15.86
N ARG A 382 7.46 -12.02 16.13
CA ARG A 382 6.75 -13.16 16.71
C ARG A 382 6.58 -13.10 18.22
N ASN A 383 7.56 -12.53 18.94
CA ASN A 383 7.66 -12.65 20.39
C ASN A 383 7.37 -11.35 21.15
N TYR A 384 7.00 -10.26 20.46
CA TYR A 384 6.69 -8.99 21.10
C TYR A 384 5.43 -8.32 20.55
N GLY A 385 4.62 -7.77 21.45
CA GLY A 385 3.73 -6.64 21.17
C GLY A 385 4.54 -5.34 21.09
N ARG A 386 4.26 -4.37 21.95
CA ARG A 386 5.17 -3.23 22.16
C ARG A 386 6.40 -3.71 22.93
N LEU A 387 7.58 -3.15 22.65
CA LEU A 387 8.77 -3.57 23.41
C LEU A 387 8.72 -3.17 24.89
N ALA A 388 7.95 -2.12 25.25
CA ALA A 388 7.71 -1.75 26.64
C ALA A 388 6.90 -2.79 27.43
N ASP A 389 6.11 -3.63 26.74
CA ASP A 389 5.29 -4.68 27.36
C ASP A 389 6.10 -5.96 27.66
N GLY A 390 7.39 -5.98 27.29
CA GLY A 390 8.30 -7.11 27.50
C GLY A 390 8.13 -8.24 26.49
N GLU A 391 8.95 -9.28 26.63
CA GLU A 391 8.85 -10.47 25.79
C GLU A 391 7.58 -11.25 26.12
N GLN A 392 6.84 -11.60 25.08
CA GLN A 392 5.62 -12.39 25.12
C GLN A 392 5.77 -13.53 24.11
N PRO A 393 6.45 -14.64 24.50
CA PRO A 393 6.83 -15.69 23.56
C PRO A 393 5.64 -16.21 22.76
N GLY A 394 5.77 -16.17 21.43
CA GLY A 394 4.74 -16.63 20.50
C GLY A 394 3.43 -15.83 20.49
N ILE A 395 3.42 -14.59 20.99
CA ILE A 395 2.23 -13.71 20.91
C ILE A 395 1.71 -13.53 19.48
N ASP A 396 2.62 -13.63 18.50
CA ASP A 396 2.32 -13.52 17.07
C ASP A 396 3.01 -14.63 16.27
N ALA A 397 2.92 -15.87 16.78
CA ALA A 397 3.71 -17.02 16.30
C ALA A 397 3.54 -17.37 14.82
N ASP A 398 2.40 -17.03 14.20
CA ASP A 398 2.13 -17.31 12.79
C ASP A 398 2.82 -16.34 11.84
N VAL A 399 3.44 -15.27 12.34
CA VAL A 399 4.11 -14.28 11.48
C VAL A 399 5.24 -14.93 10.70
N GLU A 400 5.29 -14.62 9.42
CA GLU A 400 6.31 -15.12 8.49
C GLU A 400 6.97 -13.99 7.68
N GLY A 401 6.47 -12.76 7.81
CA GLY A 401 7.08 -11.59 7.18
C GLY A 401 6.27 -10.32 7.42
N THR A 402 6.27 -9.45 6.42
CA THR A 402 5.62 -8.13 6.49
C THR A 402 5.09 -7.72 5.11
N ASN A 403 4.23 -6.71 5.08
CA ASN A 403 3.77 -6.09 3.84
C ASN A 403 4.86 -5.17 3.24
N PRO A 404 4.73 -4.66 2.00
CA PRO A 404 5.77 -3.88 1.34
C PRO A 404 6.28 -2.64 2.07
N CYS A 405 5.46 -2.02 2.90
CA CYS A 405 5.88 -0.86 3.70
C CYS A 405 6.57 -1.25 5.01
N GLY A 406 6.48 -2.51 5.45
CA GLY A 406 7.18 -3.01 6.63
C GLY A 406 6.52 -2.69 7.97
N GLU A 407 5.30 -2.11 8.00
CA GLU A 407 4.65 -1.64 9.23
C GLU A 407 3.78 -2.71 9.94
N ILE A 408 3.36 -3.76 9.23
CA ILE A 408 2.51 -4.83 9.78
C ILE A 408 3.27 -6.16 9.83
N SER A 409 3.27 -6.81 10.99
CA SER A 409 3.71 -8.19 11.15
C SER A 409 2.64 -9.10 10.56
N LEU A 410 2.95 -9.89 9.53
CA LEU A 410 1.94 -10.68 8.82
C LEU A 410 2.26 -12.17 8.78
N ALA A 411 1.23 -12.97 9.02
CA ALA A 411 1.20 -14.38 8.70
C ALA A 411 0.92 -14.61 7.21
N ASN A 412 1.17 -15.84 6.74
CA ASN A 412 0.92 -16.22 5.35
C ASN A 412 -0.56 -16.06 4.95
N GLY A 413 -0.82 -15.34 3.86
CA GLY A 413 -2.16 -15.00 3.37
C GLY A 413 -2.87 -13.89 4.15
N GLU A 414 -2.22 -13.30 5.17
CA GLU A 414 -2.81 -12.25 6.01
C GLU A 414 -2.71 -10.86 5.34
N ALA A 415 -3.67 -9.99 5.65
CA ALA A 415 -3.78 -8.65 5.06
C ALA A 415 -3.44 -7.55 6.08
N CYS A 416 -2.91 -6.42 5.61
CA CYS A 416 -2.87 -5.19 6.41
C CYS A 416 -4.30 -4.61 6.57
N ASN A 417 -4.57 -3.97 7.70
CA ASN A 417 -5.87 -3.35 7.97
C ASN A 417 -5.71 -2.04 8.75
N LEU A 418 -5.61 -0.92 8.02
CA LEU A 418 -5.08 0.33 8.55
C LEU A 418 -6.14 1.40 8.74
N PHE A 419 -5.99 2.17 9.81
CA PHE A 419 -6.70 3.43 10.06
C PHE A 419 -5.73 4.46 10.61
N GLU A 420 -5.72 5.67 10.09
CA GLU A 420 -4.69 6.67 10.35
C GLU A 420 -5.26 7.84 11.15
N VAL A 421 -4.54 8.25 12.19
CA VAL A 421 -4.92 9.34 13.10
C VAL A 421 -3.84 10.40 13.09
N PHE A 422 -4.26 11.67 13.08
CA PHE A 422 -3.40 12.85 13.12
C PHE A 422 -3.64 13.58 14.45
N PRO A 423 -2.89 13.25 15.53
CA PRO A 423 -3.20 13.76 16.87
C PRO A 423 -3.21 15.28 16.96
N ASN A 424 -2.29 15.97 16.27
CA ASN A 424 -2.26 17.43 16.23
C ASN A 424 -3.56 18.02 15.64
N VAL A 425 -3.98 17.52 14.47
CA VAL A 425 -5.20 17.98 13.80
C VAL A 425 -6.42 17.66 14.66
N ALA A 426 -6.47 16.47 15.28
CA ALA A 426 -7.54 16.09 16.19
C ALA A 426 -7.69 17.09 17.34
N MET A 427 -6.59 17.47 17.99
CA MET A 427 -6.62 18.44 19.10
C MET A 427 -7.01 19.84 18.64
N GLU A 428 -6.50 20.31 17.50
CA GLU A 428 -6.87 21.61 16.91
C GLU A 428 -8.36 21.70 16.58
N GLN A 429 -8.94 20.59 16.14
CA GLN A 429 -10.38 20.45 15.87
C GLN A 429 -11.21 20.18 17.14
N GLY A 430 -10.58 20.15 18.31
CA GLY A 430 -11.24 19.98 19.62
C GLY A 430 -11.60 18.54 19.97
N PHE A 431 -11.06 17.55 19.28
CA PHE A 431 -11.23 16.14 19.60
C PHE A 431 -10.15 15.65 20.59
N ASP A 432 -10.51 14.70 21.46
CA ASP A 432 -9.53 13.92 22.22
C ASP A 432 -8.94 12.82 21.32
N PRO A 433 -7.62 12.80 21.06
CA PRO A 433 -6.99 11.76 20.24
C PRO A 433 -7.28 10.35 20.74
N ALA A 434 -7.45 10.13 22.07
CA ALA A 434 -7.80 8.81 22.61
C ALA A 434 -9.17 8.32 22.13
N ARG A 435 -10.15 9.22 21.97
CA ARG A 435 -11.45 8.86 21.40
C ARG A 435 -11.32 8.51 19.91
N ILE A 436 -10.49 9.25 19.18
CA ILE A 436 -10.30 9.02 17.74
C ILE A 436 -9.61 7.69 17.44
N VAL A 437 -8.55 7.34 18.18
CA VAL A 437 -7.89 6.03 18.03
C VAL A 437 -8.82 4.86 18.42
N ALA A 438 -9.69 5.04 19.41
CA ALA A 438 -10.71 4.06 19.78
C ALA A 438 -11.76 3.85 18.67
N LEU A 439 -12.22 4.93 18.03
CA LEU A 439 -13.09 4.86 16.84
C LEU A 439 -12.37 4.18 15.68
N GLY A 440 -11.10 4.50 15.45
CA GLY A 440 -10.25 3.86 14.44
C GLY A 440 -10.10 2.35 14.65
N ALA A 441 -9.94 1.91 15.91
CA ALA A 441 -9.88 0.50 16.26
C ALA A 441 -11.16 -0.24 15.86
N ARG A 442 -12.34 0.36 16.14
CA ARG A 442 -13.64 -0.22 15.80
C ARG A 442 -13.93 -0.20 14.30
N PHE A 443 -13.52 0.88 13.61
CA PHE A 443 -13.56 0.96 12.15
C PHE A 443 -12.79 -0.20 11.53
N ALA A 444 -11.52 -0.36 11.92
CA ALA A 444 -10.67 -1.42 11.40
C ALA A 444 -11.20 -2.81 11.79
N LYS A 445 -11.77 -2.98 12.99
CA LYS A 445 -12.36 -4.26 13.41
C LYS A 445 -13.48 -4.70 12.48
N ARG A 446 -14.37 -3.78 12.08
CA ARG A 446 -15.45 -4.07 11.12
C ARG A 446 -14.93 -4.46 9.74
N VAL A 447 -13.81 -3.89 9.28
CA VAL A 447 -13.17 -4.31 8.02
C VAL A 447 -12.78 -5.80 8.03
N THR A 448 -12.47 -6.38 9.19
CA THR A 448 -12.18 -7.83 9.27
C THR A 448 -13.38 -8.73 8.97
N PHE A 449 -14.59 -8.17 8.89
CA PHE A 449 -15.82 -8.88 8.53
C PHE A 449 -16.24 -8.67 7.05
N SER A 450 -15.44 -7.97 6.26
CA SER A 450 -15.67 -7.91 4.81
C SER A 450 -15.45 -9.29 4.15
N PRO A 451 -15.96 -9.52 2.94
CA PRO A 451 -15.65 -10.71 2.17
C PRO A 451 -14.14 -10.80 1.84
N TYR A 452 -13.60 -12.02 1.91
CA TYR A 452 -12.23 -12.35 1.50
C TYR A 452 -12.23 -13.56 0.58
N ASP A 453 -11.51 -13.46 -0.53
CA ASP A 453 -11.66 -14.40 -1.64
C ASP A 453 -10.86 -15.70 -1.44
N TRP A 454 -9.75 -15.61 -0.72
CA TRP A 454 -8.85 -16.74 -0.45
C TRP A 454 -9.17 -17.40 0.88
N GLU A 455 -9.22 -18.74 0.89
CA GLU A 455 -9.49 -19.50 2.11
C GLU A 455 -8.43 -19.24 3.19
N ILE A 456 -7.15 -19.22 2.81
CA ILE A 456 -6.06 -18.95 3.74
C ILE A 456 -6.24 -17.59 4.42
N SER A 457 -6.63 -16.56 3.66
CA SER A 457 -6.93 -15.22 4.18
C SER A 457 -8.12 -15.23 5.12
N ARG A 458 -9.23 -15.89 4.75
CA ARG A 458 -10.41 -16.01 5.64
C ARG A 458 -10.04 -16.66 6.97
N GLN A 459 -9.27 -17.75 6.94
CA GLN A 459 -8.88 -18.48 8.14
C GLN A 459 -7.99 -17.63 9.05
N ILE A 460 -6.94 -17.02 8.50
CA ILE A 460 -5.98 -16.25 9.31
C ILE A 460 -6.59 -14.94 9.82
N ILE A 461 -7.41 -14.24 9.03
CA ILE A 461 -8.09 -13.01 9.44
C ILE A 461 -9.13 -13.32 10.50
N ASN A 462 -9.86 -14.44 10.40
CA ASN A 462 -10.79 -14.85 11.44
C ASN A 462 -10.08 -15.19 12.76
N LYS A 463 -8.90 -15.84 12.69
CA LYS A 463 -8.07 -16.17 13.86
C LYS A 463 -7.55 -14.91 14.53
N ASN A 464 -6.89 -14.05 13.78
CA ASN A 464 -6.07 -12.96 14.29
C ASN A 464 -6.84 -11.66 14.49
N ARG A 465 -7.86 -11.40 13.66
CA ARG A 465 -8.64 -10.16 13.62
C ARG A 465 -7.77 -8.90 13.66
N ARG A 466 -6.57 -8.95 13.08
CA ARG A 466 -5.53 -7.92 13.17
C ARG A 466 -6.04 -6.56 12.70
N ILE A 467 -5.66 -5.51 13.44
CA ILE A 467 -5.88 -4.12 13.08
C ILE A 467 -4.56 -3.34 13.20
N GLY A 468 -4.46 -2.21 12.51
CA GLY A 468 -3.30 -1.32 12.51
C GLY A 468 -3.74 0.13 12.59
N VAL A 469 -4.00 0.62 13.81
CA VAL A 469 -4.22 2.04 14.06
C VAL A 469 -2.87 2.74 13.99
N SER A 470 -2.69 3.59 13.00
CA SER A 470 -1.46 4.33 12.72
C SER A 470 -1.53 5.76 13.26
N LEU A 471 -0.43 6.23 13.82
CA LEU A 471 -0.20 7.66 14.06
C LEU A 471 0.59 8.25 12.90
N SER A 472 0.25 9.49 12.54
CA SER A 472 0.89 10.26 11.46
C SER A 472 0.95 11.73 11.85
N GLY A 473 1.76 12.53 11.16
CA GLY A 473 2.05 13.90 11.61
C GLY A 473 2.85 13.95 12.91
N ILE A 474 3.61 12.89 13.25
CA ILE A 474 4.19 12.73 14.59
C ILE A 474 5.19 13.83 14.89
N GLN A 475 6.04 14.22 13.93
CA GLN A 475 7.05 15.26 14.18
C GLN A 475 6.40 16.63 14.42
N ASP A 476 5.34 16.95 13.66
CA ASP A 476 4.59 18.19 13.88
C ASP A 476 3.87 18.15 15.23
N TRP A 477 3.15 17.06 15.52
CA TRP A 477 2.44 16.88 16.78
C TRP A 477 3.34 17.01 18.00
N VAL A 478 4.49 16.35 17.98
CA VAL A 478 5.42 16.35 19.11
C VAL A 478 5.94 17.75 19.37
N LEU A 479 6.37 18.45 18.32
CA LEU A 479 6.88 19.82 18.45
C LEU A 479 5.79 20.81 18.90
N THR A 480 4.59 20.76 18.31
CA THR A 480 3.53 21.74 18.64
C THR A 480 2.92 21.52 20.01
N SER A 481 2.82 20.27 20.47
CA SER A 481 2.06 19.93 21.68
C SER A 481 2.93 19.79 22.93
N PHE A 482 4.21 19.41 22.77
CA PHE A 482 5.11 19.17 23.90
C PHE A 482 6.32 20.11 23.92
N GLY A 483 6.52 20.94 22.88
CA GLY A 483 7.57 21.95 22.83
C GLY A 483 9.01 21.40 22.80
N ALA A 484 9.17 20.09 22.63
CA ALA A 484 10.46 19.41 22.56
C ALA A 484 10.35 18.16 21.66
N PRO A 485 11.43 17.81 20.91
CA PRO A 485 11.45 16.63 20.05
C PRO A 485 11.32 15.32 20.85
N VAL A 486 11.09 14.21 20.13
CA VAL A 486 11.01 12.86 20.72
C VAL A 486 12.28 12.53 21.52
N VAL A 487 13.44 12.84 20.94
CA VAL A 487 14.76 12.67 21.58
C VAL A 487 15.20 14.01 22.17
N THR A 488 15.20 14.13 23.49
CA THR A 488 15.53 15.37 24.21
C THR A 488 17.01 15.49 24.58
N GLY A 489 17.76 14.40 24.44
CA GLY A 489 19.20 14.36 24.71
C GLY A 489 19.78 12.97 24.54
N TRP A 490 21.04 12.81 24.93
CA TRP A 490 21.79 11.55 24.83
C TRP A 490 22.62 11.33 26.10
N ASP A 491 22.64 10.08 26.58
CA ASP A 491 23.60 9.59 27.58
C ASP A 491 24.53 8.58 26.90
N GLY A 492 25.70 9.05 26.47
CA GLY A 492 26.55 8.32 25.53
C GLY A 492 25.83 8.09 24.21
N ASP A 493 25.73 6.82 23.79
CA ASP A 493 24.99 6.40 22.58
C ASP A 493 23.50 6.11 22.87
N THR A 494 23.02 6.31 24.10
CA THR A 494 21.62 6.00 24.49
C THR A 494 20.75 7.26 24.41
N PRO A 495 19.64 7.25 23.64
CA PRO A 495 18.74 8.39 23.55
C PRO A 495 17.93 8.58 24.85
N ILE A 496 17.74 9.84 25.23
CA ILE A 496 16.84 10.26 26.30
C ILE A 496 15.54 10.74 25.64
N TYR A 497 14.42 10.12 25.99
CA TYR A 497 13.13 10.40 25.37
C TYR A 497 12.27 11.39 26.16
N ASN A 498 11.38 12.10 25.47
CA ASN A 498 10.37 12.96 26.07
C ASN A 498 9.37 12.14 26.90
N GLN A 499 9.34 12.35 28.22
CA GLN A 499 8.48 11.58 29.14
C GLN A 499 6.99 11.90 29.04
N GLU A 500 6.63 13.14 28.71
CA GLU A 500 5.22 13.49 28.50
C GLU A 500 4.66 12.77 27.27
N LEU A 501 5.47 12.68 26.21
CA LEU A 501 5.12 11.93 25.02
C LEU A 501 4.98 10.43 25.29
N ILE A 502 5.86 9.83 26.13
CA ILE A 502 5.73 8.42 26.53
C ILE A 502 4.37 8.16 27.16
N ASN A 503 3.97 9.00 28.12
CA ASN A 503 2.68 8.86 28.81
C ASN A 503 1.51 9.02 27.84
N GLU A 504 1.61 9.95 26.89
CA GLU A 504 0.52 10.18 25.93
C GLU A 504 0.40 9.03 24.93
N VAL A 505 1.48 8.55 24.32
CA VAL A 505 1.38 7.40 23.39
C VAL A 505 0.93 6.12 24.10
N ASP A 506 1.29 5.94 25.38
CA ASP A 506 0.76 4.83 26.18
C ASP A 506 -0.74 5.00 26.44
N ARG A 507 -1.21 6.20 26.80
CA ARG A 507 -2.65 6.50 26.95
C ARG A 507 -3.43 6.15 25.68
N LEU A 508 -2.92 6.58 24.52
CA LEU A 508 -3.55 6.28 23.23
C LEU A 508 -3.56 4.78 22.94
N TYR A 509 -2.46 4.07 23.24
CA TYR A 509 -2.38 2.62 23.01
C TYR A 509 -3.40 1.87 23.88
N GLN A 510 -3.51 2.23 25.16
CA GLN A 510 -4.51 1.64 26.05
C GLN A 510 -5.94 1.90 25.55
N ALA A 511 -6.23 3.09 25.03
CA ALA A 511 -7.54 3.40 24.44
C ALA A 511 -7.88 2.49 23.23
N VAL A 512 -6.89 2.19 22.38
CA VAL A 512 -7.05 1.22 21.28
C VAL A 512 -7.30 -0.19 21.81
N LYS A 513 -6.50 -0.67 22.77
CA LYS A 513 -6.64 -2.02 23.34
C LYS A 513 -7.98 -2.20 24.05
N GLU A 514 -8.43 -1.21 24.81
CA GLU A 514 -9.71 -1.23 25.49
C GLU A 514 -10.87 -1.26 24.48
N ALA A 515 -10.82 -0.42 23.45
CA ALA A 515 -11.86 -0.38 22.41
C ALA A 515 -11.96 -1.70 21.64
N ASP A 516 -10.83 -2.31 21.26
CA ASP A 516 -10.81 -3.63 20.61
C ASP A 516 -11.33 -4.73 21.54
N ALA A 517 -10.91 -4.76 22.80
CA ALA A 517 -11.36 -5.79 23.75
C ALA A 517 -12.87 -5.72 23.99
N GLN A 518 -13.40 -4.52 24.23
CA GLN A 518 -14.83 -4.30 24.42
C GLN A 518 -15.62 -4.68 23.18
N TYR A 519 -15.18 -4.25 21.99
CA TYR A 519 -15.93 -4.51 20.77
C TYR A 519 -15.83 -5.96 20.33
N SER A 520 -14.68 -6.62 20.52
CA SER A 520 -14.53 -8.06 20.26
C SER A 520 -15.48 -8.88 21.13
N ALA A 521 -15.66 -8.50 22.40
CA ALA A 521 -16.65 -9.11 23.27
C ALA A 521 -18.10 -8.86 22.79
N THR A 522 -18.41 -7.64 22.32
CA THR A 522 -19.71 -7.30 21.73
C THR A 522 -20.02 -8.09 20.46
N LEU A 523 -19.02 -8.28 19.60
CA LEU A 523 -19.17 -8.97 18.31
C LEU A 523 -18.94 -10.48 18.40
N HIS A 524 -18.62 -11.00 19.58
CA HIS A 524 -18.29 -12.41 19.82
C HIS A 524 -17.20 -12.95 18.89
N CYS A 525 -16.14 -12.16 18.69
CA CYS A 525 -14.97 -12.55 17.89
C CYS A 525 -13.69 -12.49 18.73
N ASN A 526 -12.59 -13.02 18.18
CA ASN A 526 -11.29 -12.93 18.84
C ASN A 526 -10.85 -11.46 18.96
N PRO A 527 -10.21 -11.08 20.09
CA PRO A 527 -9.44 -9.85 20.17
C PRO A 527 -8.41 -9.77 19.05
N SER A 528 -8.06 -8.56 18.64
CA SER A 528 -7.05 -8.35 17.61
C SER A 528 -5.68 -8.77 18.16
N VAL A 529 -4.98 -9.65 17.44
CA VAL A 529 -3.66 -10.16 17.85
C VAL A 529 -2.65 -9.02 18.06
N LYS A 530 -2.71 -8.01 17.19
CA LYS A 530 -1.99 -6.73 17.25
C LYS A 530 -2.94 -5.60 16.82
N CYS A 531 -2.66 -4.38 17.28
CA CYS A 531 -3.58 -3.26 17.15
C CYS A 531 -2.99 -1.96 16.57
N THR A 532 -1.71 -1.68 16.77
CA THR A 532 -1.11 -0.36 16.48
C THR A 532 0.12 -0.48 15.59
N THR A 533 0.38 0.57 14.82
CA THR A 533 1.48 0.64 13.85
C THR A 533 1.87 2.09 13.58
N VAL A 534 2.89 2.32 12.75
CA VAL A 534 3.20 3.63 12.16
C VAL A 534 3.51 3.42 10.69
N LYS A 535 2.75 4.10 9.83
CA LYS A 535 2.94 4.11 8.37
C LYS A 535 3.20 5.53 7.86
N PRO A 536 4.21 5.75 7.00
CA PRO A 536 4.38 7.01 6.29
C PRO A 536 3.43 7.05 5.08
N SER A 537 2.19 7.47 5.30
CA SER A 537 1.13 7.43 4.29
C SER A 537 1.18 8.64 3.37
N GLY A 538 2.18 8.70 2.48
CA GLY A 538 2.50 9.91 1.72
C GLY A 538 1.33 10.63 1.02
N THR A 539 0.43 9.92 0.33
CA THR A 539 -0.74 10.54 -0.31
C THR A 539 -1.80 11.01 0.68
N VAL A 540 -1.96 10.31 1.80
CA VAL A 540 -2.96 10.61 2.83
C VAL A 540 -2.50 11.77 3.71
N SER A 541 -1.23 11.80 4.14
CA SER A 541 -0.66 12.93 4.88
C SER A 541 -0.65 14.24 4.08
N LYS A 542 -0.62 14.18 2.74
CA LYS A 542 -0.82 15.36 1.87
C LYS A 542 -2.22 15.97 1.98
N LEU A 543 -3.24 15.18 2.32
CA LEU A 543 -4.60 15.69 2.56
C LEU A 543 -4.59 16.69 3.73
N THR A 544 -3.93 16.33 4.82
CA THR A 544 -3.84 17.13 6.04
C THR A 544 -2.72 18.17 6.02
N GLY A 545 -1.68 17.96 5.21
CA GLY A 545 -0.53 18.85 5.13
C GLY A 545 0.44 18.71 6.31
N VAL A 546 0.54 17.50 6.88
CA VAL A 546 1.43 17.18 8.00
C VAL A 546 2.53 16.20 7.57
N SER A 547 3.52 16.03 8.43
CA SER A 547 4.60 15.04 8.29
C SER A 547 4.08 13.61 8.08
N GLU A 548 4.80 12.83 7.28
CA GLU A 548 4.39 11.49 6.85
C GLU A 548 4.78 10.45 7.92
N GLY A 549 3.81 9.90 8.67
CA GLY A 549 4.12 8.95 9.74
C GLY A 549 5.03 9.57 10.80
N MET A 550 6.25 9.01 10.94
CA MET A 550 7.31 9.54 11.80
C MET A 550 8.40 10.34 11.07
N HIS A 551 8.29 10.50 9.75
CA HIS A 551 9.30 11.21 8.96
C HIS A 551 9.37 12.68 9.34
N PHE A 552 10.59 13.21 9.30
CA PHE A 552 10.80 14.65 9.38
C PHE A 552 10.36 15.32 8.08
N ASN A 553 9.91 16.56 8.18
CA ASN A 553 9.63 17.37 7.00
C ASN A 553 10.89 17.54 6.16
N TYR A 554 10.77 17.48 4.83
CA TYR A 554 11.94 17.48 3.95
C TYR A 554 12.75 18.79 4.04
N ALA A 555 12.05 19.90 4.17
CA ALA A 555 12.58 21.24 4.43
C ALA A 555 11.50 22.07 5.16
N ASP A 556 11.89 23.22 5.69
CA ASP A 556 10.99 24.22 6.27
C ASP A 556 10.07 24.84 5.21
N HIS A 557 10.64 25.23 4.07
CA HIS A 557 9.98 25.79 2.90
C HIS A 557 10.41 25.02 1.66
N LEU A 558 9.44 24.66 0.82
CA LEU A 558 9.72 23.89 -0.39
C LEU A 558 8.74 24.21 -1.53
N ILE A 559 9.16 23.89 -2.74
CA ILE A 559 8.27 23.61 -3.87
C ILE A 559 8.00 22.13 -3.91
N GLN A 560 6.72 21.76 -3.82
CA GLN A 560 6.25 20.41 -4.09
C GLN A 560 5.63 20.36 -5.48
N ARG A 561 6.11 19.46 -6.32
CA ARG A 561 5.64 19.30 -7.71
C ARG A 561 4.69 18.12 -7.83
N ILE A 562 3.53 18.35 -8.47
CA ILE A 562 2.56 17.31 -8.80
C ILE A 562 2.43 17.22 -10.32
N ARG A 563 2.45 15.99 -10.83
CA ARG A 563 2.25 15.69 -12.25
C ARG A 563 0.76 15.44 -12.53
N PHE A 564 0.26 16.06 -13.59
CA PHE A 564 -1.08 15.94 -14.11
C PHE A 564 -1.00 15.51 -15.57
N GLN A 565 -1.96 14.72 -16.04
CA GLN A 565 -2.14 14.56 -17.47
C GLN A 565 -2.49 15.94 -18.07
N ASP A 566 -1.97 16.26 -19.25
CA ASP A 566 -2.20 17.57 -19.90
C ASP A 566 -3.67 17.88 -20.22
N THR A 567 -4.53 16.85 -20.19
CA THR A 567 -5.99 16.94 -20.32
C THR A 567 -6.73 17.07 -18.99
N ASP A 568 -6.05 17.06 -17.84
CA ASP A 568 -6.72 17.06 -16.53
C ASP A 568 -7.49 18.38 -16.29
N PRO A 569 -8.80 18.33 -15.96
CA PRO A 569 -9.62 19.53 -15.78
C PRO A 569 -9.13 20.43 -14.64
N LEU A 570 -8.40 19.89 -13.65
CA LEU A 570 -7.83 20.69 -12.56
C LEU A 570 -6.77 21.68 -13.06
N LEU A 571 -6.10 21.41 -14.19
CA LEU A 571 -5.09 22.32 -14.75
C LEU A 571 -5.67 23.70 -15.07
N LYS A 572 -6.93 23.78 -15.53
CA LYS A 572 -7.59 25.07 -15.81
C LYS A 572 -7.81 25.88 -14.53
N ALA A 573 -8.25 25.22 -13.45
CA ALA A 573 -8.43 25.85 -12.15
C ALA A 573 -7.09 26.27 -11.54
N LEU A 574 -6.06 25.42 -11.63
CA LEU A 574 -4.70 25.73 -11.16
C LEU A 574 -4.09 26.90 -11.94
N GLN A 575 -4.30 26.97 -13.26
CA GLN A 575 -3.87 28.08 -14.09
C GLN A 575 -4.62 29.37 -13.74
N ALA A 576 -5.93 29.31 -13.52
CA ALA A 576 -6.74 30.45 -13.10
C ALA A 576 -6.34 30.95 -11.70
N ALA A 577 -5.95 30.02 -10.82
CA ALA A 577 -5.34 30.30 -9.52
C ALA A 577 -3.84 30.67 -9.61
N ARG A 578 -3.30 30.82 -10.82
CA ARG A 578 -1.93 31.31 -11.11
C ARG A 578 -0.80 30.46 -10.51
N TYR A 579 -1.03 29.17 -10.31
CA TYR A 579 0.09 28.25 -10.04
C TYR A 579 1.04 28.22 -11.24
N HIS A 580 2.33 28.01 -10.98
CA HIS A 580 3.30 27.76 -12.05
C HIS A 580 3.05 26.37 -12.63
N ILE A 581 2.94 26.29 -13.95
CA ILE A 581 2.68 25.06 -14.70
C ILE A 581 3.67 24.98 -15.87
N GLU A 582 4.36 23.85 -15.98
CA GLU A 582 5.33 23.58 -17.05
C GLU A 582 5.16 22.15 -17.60
N PRO A 583 5.58 21.86 -18.85
CA PRO A 583 5.60 20.49 -19.36
C PRO A 583 6.54 19.58 -18.54
N ASP A 584 6.16 18.31 -18.34
CA ASP A 584 7.05 17.33 -17.71
C ASP A 584 8.19 16.94 -18.65
N VAL A 585 9.42 16.93 -18.13
CA VAL A 585 10.62 16.64 -18.93
C VAL A 585 10.89 15.13 -19.07
N TYR A 586 10.15 14.29 -18.35
CA TYR A 586 10.36 12.84 -18.31
C TYR A 586 9.21 12.03 -18.94
N SER A 587 8.02 12.62 -19.04
CA SER A 587 6.79 11.95 -19.47
C SER A 587 6.04 12.81 -20.48
N GLU A 588 5.72 12.25 -21.63
CA GLU A 588 4.88 12.91 -22.63
C GLU A 588 3.44 13.12 -22.10
N ASN A 589 2.73 14.11 -22.65
CA ASN A 589 1.33 14.44 -22.32
C ASN A 589 1.09 14.69 -20.81
N THR A 590 2.12 15.19 -20.12
CA THR A 590 2.12 15.42 -18.69
C THR A 590 2.54 16.85 -18.39
N MET A 591 1.83 17.52 -17.50
CA MET A 591 2.12 18.85 -16.98
C MET A 591 2.54 18.75 -15.51
N VAL A 592 3.45 19.60 -15.09
CA VAL A 592 3.96 19.70 -13.73
C VAL A 592 3.48 21.00 -13.13
N VAL A 593 2.87 20.93 -11.95
CA VAL A 593 2.39 22.09 -11.20
C VAL A 593 3.21 22.25 -9.93
N GLU A 594 3.72 23.45 -9.69
CA GLU A 594 4.51 23.80 -8.51
C GLU A 594 3.61 24.35 -7.40
N PHE A 595 3.72 23.77 -6.20
CA PHE A 595 3.02 24.23 -5.01
C PHE A 595 4.03 24.71 -3.96
N PRO A 596 4.04 26.01 -3.62
CA PRO A 596 4.78 26.51 -2.47
C PRO A 596 4.19 25.96 -1.18
N VAL A 597 4.97 25.21 -0.41
CA VAL A 597 4.54 24.59 0.85
C VAL A 597 5.49 25.02 1.97
N LYS A 598 4.89 25.36 3.10
CA LYS A 598 5.60 25.56 4.37
C LYS A 598 5.23 24.42 5.32
N ALA A 599 6.21 23.81 5.95
CA ALA A 599 5.96 22.77 6.94
C ALA A 599 5.19 23.34 8.15
N ALA A 600 4.20 22.60 8.67
CA ALA A 600 3.31 23.08 9.73
C ALA A 600 4.08 23.50 11.01
N SER A 601 5.16 22.78 11.32
CA SER A 601 6.03 23.05 12.47
C SER A 601 7.24 23.94 12.16
N ALA A 602 7.37 24.53 10.96
CA ALA A 602 8.56 25.27 10.54
C ALA A 602 8.95 26.44 11.47
N ASP A 603 7.98 27.11 12.10
CA ASP A 603 8.23 28.24 12.99
C ASP A 603 8.49 27.82 14.45
N TYR A 604 8.35 26.54 14.78
CA TYR A 604 8.50 26.06 16.16
C TYR A 604 9.98 25.88 16.52
N PRO A 605 10.42 26.36 17.69
CA PRO A 605 11.76 26.09 18.18
C PRO A 605 12.03 24.58 18.25
N GLY A 606 13.11 24.13 17.65
CA GLY A 606 13.47 22.71 17.58
C GLY A 606 13.01 21.98 16.33
N PHE A 607 12.38 22.66 15.37
CA PHE A 607 12.19 22.13 14.01
C PHE A 607 13.53 21.68 13.41
N LYS A 608 13.51 20.51 12.76
CA LYS A 608 14.63 19.96 11.98
C LYS A 608 14.11 19.41 10.68
N SER A 609 14.77 19.74 9.58
CA SER A 609 14.51 19.13 8.29
C SER A 609 15.15 17.75 8.17
N ALA A 610 14.64 16.88 7.31
CA ALA A 610 15.14 15.52 7.14
C ALA A 610 16.65 15.44 6.85
N GLY A 611 17.20 16.42 6.13
CA GLY A 611 18.64 16.48 5.82
C GLY A 611 19.54 16.85 7.01
N GLU A 612 18.98 17.43 8.08
CA GLU A 612 19.70 17.86 9.28
C GLU A 612 19.66 16.82 10.41
N VAL A 613 18.76 15.84 10.33
CA VAL A 613 18.59 14.83 11.37
C VAL A 613 19.54 13.67 11.15
N SER A 614 20.44 13.45 12.10
CA SER A 614 21.39 12.32 12.05
C SER A 614 20.68 10.96 11.95
N VAL A 615 21.37 10.00 11.33
CA VAL A 615 20.92 8.60 11.26
C VAL A 615 20.59 8.01 12.63
N ALA A 616 21.37 8.39 13.66
CA ALA A 616 21.17 7.94 15.04
C ALA A 616 19.86 8.48 15.63
N GLU A 617 19.56 9.76 15.43
CA GLU A 617 18.32 10.37 15.91
C GLU A 617 17.09 9.80 15.19
N GLN A 618 17.18 9.54 13.87
CA GLN A 618 16.09 8.90 13.12
C GLN A 618 15.81 7.47 13.66
N LEU A 619 16.83 6.65 13.90
CA LEU A 619 16.68 5.31 14.47
C LEU A 619 16.15 5.35 15.92
N ALA A 620 16.59 6.33 16.73
CA ALA A 620 16.04 6.54 18.06
C ALA A 620 14.54 6.89 18.04
N ASN A 621 14.09 7.73 17.09
CA ASN A 621 12.67 8.00 16.89
C ASN A 621 11.89 6.73 16.51
N GLN A 622 12.48 5.88 15.65
CA GLN A 622 11.85 4.62 15.25
C GLN A 622 11.73 3.66 16.44
N ALA A 623 12.82 3.50 17.21
CA ALA A 623 12.85 2.66 18.40
C ALA A 623 11.88 3.15 19.49
N PHE A 624 11.74 4.47 19.65
CA PHE A 624 10.74 5.06 20.56
C PHE A 624 9.32 4.58 20.23
N LEU A 625 8.91 4.74 18.96
CA LEU A 625 7.57 4.37 18.53
C LEU A 625 7.36 2.85 18.58
N GLN A 626 8.38 2.06 18.24
CA GLN A 626 8.33 0.61 18.34
C GLN A 626 8.20 0.14 19.80
N LYS A 627 8.79 0.88 20.73
CA LYS A 627 8.78 0.55 22.15
C LYS A 627 7.49 0.95 22.85
N TYR A 628 6.96 2.12 22.58
CA TYR A 628 5.87 2.70 23.39
C TYR A 628 4.52 2.75 22.67
N TRP A 629 4.47 2.65 21.34
CA TRP A 629 3.23 2.75 20.56
C TRP A 629 2.89 1.49 19.77
N ALA A 630 3.76 1.06 18.86
CA ALA A 630 3.44 0.05 17.85
C ALA A 630 3.66 -1.39 18.37
N ASP A 631 2.58 -2.18 18.42
CA ASP A 631 2.65 -3.62 18.70
C ASP A 631 2.81 -4.48 17.43
N ASN A 632 2.49 -3.93 16.25
CA ASN A 632 3.05 -4.37 14.97
C ASN A 632 4.47 -3.79 14.82
N SER A 633 4.77 -3.07 13.73
CA SER A 633 6.07 -2.47 13.43
C SER A 633 5.94 -0.96 13.15
N VAL A 634 7.10 -0.31 12.94
CA VAL A 634 7.20 1.12 12.60
C VAL A 634 7.88 1.25 11.25
N SER A 635 7.13 1.62 10.22
CA SER A 635 7.68 1.89 8.90
C SER A 635 8.27 3.30 8.85
N CYS A 636 9.54 3.38 8.48
CA CYS A 636 10.18 4.60 8.06
C CYS A 636 11.41 4.26 7.20
N THR A 637 11.63 5.08 6.18
CA THR A 637 12.94 5.18 5.53
C THR A 637 13.84 6.09 6.37
N ILE A 638 14.94 5.54 6.86
CA ILE A 638 16.01 6.28 7.52
C ILE A 638 16.96 6.81 6.44
N THR A 639 17.19 8.10 6.39
CA THR A 639 18.15 8.69 5.44
C THR A 639 19.49 8.95 6.10
N PHE A 640 20.58 8.88 5.35
CA PHE A 640 21.92 9.14 5.87
C PHE A 640 22.79 9.88 4.85
N GLN A 641 23.67 10.73 5.35
CA GLN A 641 24.67 11.45 4.56
C GLN A 641 25.89 10.58 4.25
N GLU A 642 26.73 11.03 3.30
CA GLU A 642 27.93 10.29 2.88
C GLU A 642 28.90 10.01 4.04
N ASP A 643 29.04 10.98 4.97
CA ASP A 643 29.90 10.89 6.15
C ASP A 643 29.32 10.01 7.27
N GLU A 644 28.04 9.68 7.21
CA GLU A 644 27.35 8.78 8.16
C GLU A 644 27.43 7.29 7.74
N LYS A 645 27.82 6.99 6.49
CA LYS A 645 27.98 5.60 5.98
C LYS A 645 28.81 4.70 6.91
N PRO A 646 29.96 5.13 7.48
CA PRO A 646 30.73 4.29 8.40
C PRO A 646 30.01 3.94 9.71
N LEU A 647 28.91 4.61 10.05
CA LEU A 647 28.14 4.38 11.27
C LEU A 647 27.07 3.29 11.11
N LEU A 648 26.65 2.99 9.88
CA LEU A 648 25.48 2.14 9.59
C LEU A 648 25.58 0.76 10.26
N ALA A 649 26.71 0.07 10.13
CA ALA A 649 26.90 -1.26 10.72
C ALA A 649 26.87 -1.23 12.27
N LYS A 650 27.36 -0.16 12.90
CA LYS A 650 27.26 0.04 14.36
C LYS A 650 25.79 0.27 14.76
N MET A 651 25.10 1.14 14.02
CA MET A 651 23.72 1.51 14.31
C MET A 651 22.76 0.34 14.12
N LEU A 652 22.87 -0.42 13.03
CA LEU A 652 22.07 -1.63 12.81
C LEU A 652 22.21 -2.60 13.98
N ARG A 653 23.44 -2.88 14.44
CA ARG A 653 23.70 -3.74 15.61
C ARG A 653 23.10 -3.18 16.90
N GLN A 654 23.21 -1.88 17.14
CA GLN A 654 22.67 -1.23 18.33
C GLN A 654 21.13 -1.30 18.40
N TYR A 655 20.46 -1.18 17.25
CA TYR A 655 19.00 -1.10 17.16
C TYR A 655 18.33 -2.43 16.77
N ALA A 656 19.09 -3.45 16.38
CA ALA A 656 18.61 -4.80 16.09
C ALA A 656 17.64 -5.38 17.15
N PRO A 657 17.88 -5.24 18.47
CA PRO A 657 16.94 -5.72 19.49
C PRO A 657 15.78 -4.74 19.79
N GLN A 658 15.73 -3.59 19.11
CA GLN A 658 14.80 -2.49 19.41
C GLN A 658 13.86 -2.13 18.26
N ILE A 659 14.09 -2.68 17.07
CA ILE A 659 13.36 -2.33 15.84
C ILE A 659 13.00 -3.62 15.09
N LYS A 660 11.73 -3.78 14.75
CA LYS A 660 11.23 -4.99 14.07
C LYS A 660 11.50 -4.99 12.56
N SER A 661 11.56 -3.82 11.94
CA SER A 661 11.85 -3.64 10.52
C SER A 661 12.46 -2.27 10.29
N THR A 662 13.47 -2.17 9.43
CA THR A 662 14.06 -0.87 9.07
C THR A 662 14.51 -0.87 7.61
N SER A 663 14.45 0.30 7.00
CA SER A 663 14.91 0.58 5.65
C SER A 663 15.78 1.83 5.71
N MET A 664 16.90 1.83 5.01
CA MET A 664 17.84 2.94 5.02
C MET A 664 18.19 3.32 3.59
N LEU A 665 18.21 4.62 3.28
CA LEU A 665 18.51 5.11 1.92
C LEU A 665 19.55 6.23 1.99
N PRO A 666 20.55 6.28 1.09
CA PRO A 666 21.41 7.44 0.96
C PRO A 666 20.57 8.71 0.70
N TYR A 667 20.85 9.78 1.45
CA TYR A 667 20.21 11.06 1.22
C TYR A 667 20.71 11.66 -0.09
N SER A 668 19.85 11.76 -1.11
CA SER A 668 20.18 12.43 -2.37
C SER A 668 19.30 13.66 -2.56
N GLY A 669 19.86 14.84 -2.32
CA GLY A 669 19.12 16.10 -2.39
C GLY A 669 18.94 16.69 -3.80
N HIS A 670 19.79 16.32 -4.76
CA HIS A 670 19.96 17.09 -6.01
C HIS A 670 20.27 16.21 -7.22
N GLY A 671 19.72 16.57 -8.39
CA GLY A 671 20.07 15.95 -9.69
C GLY A 671 18.90 15.79 -10.68
N PHE A 672 17.66 15.93 -10.22
CA PHE A 672 16.48 15.89 -11.10
C PHE A 672 16.18 17.28 -11.66
N ALA A 673 15.93 17.36 -12.96
CA ALA A 673 15.50 18.60 -13.63
C ALA A 673 14.18 19.14 -13.05
N GLN A 674 13.26 18.24 -12.68
CA GLN A 674 11.99 18.56 -11.99
C GLN A 674 11.86 17.70 -10.73
N ALA A 675 12.57 18.10 -9.66
CA ALA A 675 12.51 17.39 -8.39
C ALA A 675 11.10 17.47 -7.77
N PRO A 676 10.54 16.37 -7.21
CA PRO A 676 9.21 16.38 -6.62
C PRO A 676 9.12 17.21 -5.33
N LYS A 677 10.23 17.36 -4.60
CA LYS A 677 10.39 18.23 -3.44
C LYS A 677 11.69 19.04 -3.64
N GLU A 678 11.60 20.35 -3.72
CA GLU A 678 12.73 21.26 -3.89
C GLU A 678 12.76 22.27 -2.71
N PRO A 679 13.83 22.29 -1.89
CA PRO A 679 13.97 23.28 -0.82
C PRO A 679 14.13 24.69 -1.39
N ILE A 680 13.44 25.67 -0.80
CA ILE A 680 13.52 27.08 -1.19
C ILE A 680 13.73 27.97 0.05
N SER A 681 14.16 29.22 -0.15
CA SER A 681 14.27 30.17 0.97
C SER A 681 12.88 30.68 1.38
N ALA A 682 12.78 31.21 2.61
CA ALA A 682 11.55 31.85 3.08
C ALA A 682 11.13 33.05 2.20
N GLU A 683 12.09 33.78 1.63
CA GLU A 683 11.83 34.87 0.69
C GLU A 683 11.23 34.36 -0.63
N ASP A 684 11.81 33.30 -1.22
CA ASP A 684 11.29 32.70 -2.46
C ASP A 684 9.90 32.09 -2.22
N TYR A 685 9.69 31.43 -1.08
CA TYR A 685 8.37 30.96 -0.66
C TYR A 685 7.36 32.10 -0.60
N ALA A 686 7.70 33.22 0.03
CA ALA A 686 6.81 34.38 0.15
C ALA A 686 6.48 34.99 -1.23
N GLU A 687 7.48 35.13 -2.11
CA GLU A 687 7.30 35.66 -3.46
C GLU A 687 6.36 34.78 -4.29
N ARG A 688 6.59 33.45 -4.29
CA ARG A 688 5.76 32.50 -5.03
C ARG A 688 4.36 32.35 -4.43
N SER A 689 4.23 32.39 -3.11
CA SER A 689 2.92 32.29 -2.45
C SER A 689 2.02 33.48 -2.78
N VAL A 690 2.59 34.69 -2.94
CA VAL A 690 1.83 35.88 -3.37
C VAL A 690 1.36 35.78 -4.83
N SER A 691 2.08 35.02 -5.66
CA SER A 691 1.72 34.84 -7.07
C SER A 691 0.47 33.98 -7.26
N VAL A 692 0.18 33.08 -6.31
CA VAL A 692 -1.02 32.23 -6.29
C VAL A 692 -2.25 33.08 -5.96
N PHE A 693 -3.27 32.99 -6.81
CA PHE A 693 -4.50 33.77 -6.72
C PHE A 693 -5.67 32.94 -6.20
N GLY A 694 -6.14 33.27 -4.99
CA GLY A 694 -7.35 32.69 -4.42
C GLY A 694 -7.18 31.23 -3.99
N ASP A 695 -8.24 30.70 -3.40
CA ASP A 695 -8.33 29.29 -3.02
C ASP A 695 -8.71 28.44 -4.26
N VAL A 696 -7.94 27.39 -4.54
CA VAL A 696 -8.12 26.59 -5.76
C VAL A 696 -9.45 25.86 -5.79
N GLN A 697 -9.99 25.46 -4.64
CA GLN A 697 -11.31 24.83 -4.54
C GLN A 697 -12.38 25.86 -4.96
N ALA A 698 -12.35 27.06 -4.40
CA ALA A 698 -13.29 28.12 -4.76
C ALA A 698 -13.18 28.52 -6.25
N VAL A 699 -11.97 28.58 -6.81
CA VAL A 699 -11.75 28.86 -8.24
C VAL A 699 -12.33 27.74 -9.11
N TYR A 700 -12.08 26.47 -8.75
CA TYR A 700 -12.64 25.33 -9.46
C TYR A 700 -14.17 25.34 -9.44
N GLU A 701 -14.79 25.54 -8.27
CA GLU A 701 -16.24 25.61 -8.11
C GLU A 701 -16.87 26.74 -8.94
N ALA A 702 -16.23 27.91 -8.98
CA ALA A 702 -16.67 29.05 -9.79
C ALA A 702 -16.65 28.71 -11.30
N LEU A 703 -15.57 28.09 -11.79
CA LEU A 703 -15.44 27.69 -13.20
C LEU A 703 -16.48 26.65 -13.61
N HIS A 704 -16.80 25.69 -12.73
CA HIS A 704 -17.80 24.65 -13.03
C HIS A 704 -19.24 25.18 -13.01
N SER A 705 -19.49 26.30 -12.31
CA SER A 705 -20.81 26.95 -12.33
C SER A 705 -21.12 27.66 -13.65
N GLU A 706 -20.09 28.09 -14.39
CA GLU A 706 -20.23 28.81 -15.67
C GLU A 706 -20.21 27.87 -16.89
N ASP A 707 -19.45 26.77 -16.84
CA ASP A 707 -19.29 25.80 -17.93
C ASP A 707 -20.02 24.47 -17.66
N LYS A 708 -21.35 24.44 -17.88
CA LYS A 708 -22.15 23.19 -17.83
C LYS A 708 -21.84 22.17 -18.95
N LEU A 709 -20.71 22.29 -19.65
CA LEU A 709 -20.41 21.51 -20.85
C LEU A 709 -18.97 20.96 -20.94
N MET A 710 -18.09 21.20 -19.97
CA MET A 710 -16.66 20.88 -20.13
C MET A 710 -16.20 19.52 -19.60
N ASP A 711 -17.01 18.78 -18.83
CA ASP A 711 -16.66 17.42 -18.43
C ASP A 711 -16.86 16.38 -19.56
N LEU A 712 -17.30 16.80 -20.75
CA LEU A 712 -17.54 15.93 -21.92
C LEU A 712 -16.27 15.54 -22.70
N VAL A 713 -15.09 15.96 -22.26
CA VAL A 713 -13.83 15.47 -22.85
C VAL A 713 -13.32 14.31 -21.98
N ASP A 714 -13.70 13.10 -22.42
CA ASP A 714 -13.38 11.76 -21.90
C ASP A 714 -14.23 11.17 -20.75
N SER A 715 -15.41 11.72 -20.47
CA SER A 715 -16.35 11.22 -19.43
C SER A 715 -17.11 9.93 -19.76
N SER A 716 -16.74 9.19 -20.81
CA SER A 716 -17.19 7.79 -20.90
C SER A 716 -16.42 6.88 -19.91
N ASP A 717 -15.45 7.42 -19.17
CA ASP A 717 -14.55 6.71 -18.23
C ASP A 717 -15.21 6.29 -16.92
N CYS A 718 -16.44 6.73 -16.64
CA CYS A 718 -17.01 6.66 -15.30
C CYS A 718 -18.41 6.03 -15.20
N GLU A 719 -18.96 5.48 -16.28
CA GLU A 719 -20.28 4.81 -16.26
C GLU A 719 -20.36 3.57 -15.34
N THR A 720 -19.24 3.09 -14.80
CA THR A 720 -19.19 1.92 -13.89
C THR A 720 -18.70 2.25 -12.48
N GLY A 721 -18.54 3.54 -12.19
CA GLY A 721 -18.36 4.03 -10.83
C GLY A 721 -17.07 3.59 -10.15
N ALA A 722 -15.94 3.39 -10.85
CA ALA A 722 -14.63 3.09 -10.28
C ALA A 722 -13.47 3.59 -11.17
N CYS A 723 -12.93 4.78 -10.89
CA CYS A 723 -11.56 5.23 -11.25
C CYS A 723 -10.48 4.50 -10.37
N PRO A 724 -9.16 4.68 -10.54
CA PRO A 724 -8.15 4.26 -9.56
C PRO A 724 -7.67 5.47 -8.73
N ILE A 725 -7.00 5.19 -7.61
CA ILE A 725 -6.20 6.19 -6.89
C ILE A 725 -5.01 6.56 -7.79
N LYS A 726 -5.08 7.71 -8.49
CA LYS A 726 -3.99 8.27 -9.30
C LYS A 726 -2.84 8.82 -8.46
#